data_AF-A0A1B6DUL6-F1
#
_entry.id   AF-A0A1B6DUL6-F1
#
_cell.length_a   1.000
_cell.length_b   1.000
_cell.length_c   1.000
_cell.angle_alpha   90.00
_cell.angle_beta   90.00
_cell.angle_gamma   90.00
#
_symmetry.space_group_name_H-M   'P 1'
#
loop_
_entity.id
_entity.type
_entity.pdbx_description
1 polymer ?
#
loop_
_entity_poly.entity_id
_entity_poly.type
_entity_poly.pdbx_seq_one_letter_code
_entity_poly.pdbx_strand_id
1 'polypeptide(L)'
;MIIVDYYNIIPNFNCLQSRCRGYMKRKEIKISKPKTEELEVAGVNLDEWITSIFEAAIEDSDVPQSPNSPVKTTSFPVEAMHAERAMPPTNRIPMLSNKSIENENDTIDKEQLSFRQFAAANFRGNVNYQFSKRPLKQSLLDLPLPSDQVAATALWTTILRFMGDLSEPQFAKPATNNSIMSLLNETISYNAAHSVQYSNAVKLLKEGTIDKGKGKLVNLTLAHRNKLERELKRGRLEGNSLRASYHEWLEGVRTNILQKLHFIIGHGILRPELRDEIYCQICKQLSVNPSTVSQARGWALMALCVGCFAPSEKLAPYLHSFLAKGPPSYNKYCRDRLQRTLQNGARSQPPSWHELNAIRNQQTMTLAVNLPDSSTKYLEADSATTAGELCTQISENIGLQDKFGFSLFITVFGEVIRLEAGKYHVMDAISQCEQDAKERGVAERDTPWQLIFRKEMFAPWQGLSVPDSVAVNLIYSQVIKGLQKGEYRCTQESELAMIAAQQYYIDHGANVVSSTLHNEITQYIPSRILKVGGHMHWENLITETVKKSYFVKGKVPVGIVKSDVVSFAKNKWPLLFSKYYEAIQISGPELGATNVILAVNSTGVCIVTNTETILLQLTYIEFMSIDLLENDRGIPRFQFVTVQGYAFVFSSPHANIFVNLVKWILDSLKQISKYYVAIQNYNPPVGGGFLELKRGDLIGLEEEVEGGEWLTGYNVKTGDWGEFPASNVMVLATILQPPMNIVEYFTKEGATDGNLRTTEIFRLTPNDVKHTLQEFAAKYFRPGQPISLIKSEQNAQTEELWRHSSQPIRLPLLSSLQDKVPQKDLAVTGYMAILKYTGDMPVAKLVDNTEIIFQAPLEHEILRDELYCQLMKQLTDNKSRLSEERCWELMWLATGLFTCSSTVLDELRLFLDSHQHP
;
A
#
# COMPACT_ATOMS: atom_id res chain seq x y z
N MET A 1 18.17 19.18 -4.16
CA MET A 1 17.97 19.11 -5.62
C MET A 1 16.57 18.57 -5.83
N ILE A 2 15.58 19.47 -5.75
CA ILE A 2 14.14 19.16 -5.82
C ILE A 2 13.65 19.75 -7.13
N ILE A 3 13.64 18.96 -8.19
CA ILE A 3 12.79 19.20 -9.36
C ILE A 3 12.35 17.81 -9.85
N VAL A 4 11.05 17.72 -10.15
CA VAL A 4 10.29 16.60 -10.73
C VAL A 4 9.71 15.61 -9.72
N ASP A 5 8.52 15.93 -9.20
CA ASP A 5 7.30 15.11 -9.40
C ASP A 5 6.12 15.70 -8.62
N TYR A 6 5.39 16.63 -9.25
CA TYR A 6 4.02 16.99 -8.86
C TYR A 6 3.22 17.23 -10.13
N TYR A 7 2.62 16.17 -10.66
CA TYR A 7 1.47 16.29 -11.54
C TYR A 7 0.23 15.85 -10.76
N ASN A 8 -0.80 16.69 -10.86
CA ASN A 8 -2.14 16.59 -10.28
C ASN A 8 -2.28 17.16 -8.86
N ILE A 9 -2.76 18.42 -8.78
CA ILE A 9 -3.95 18.80 -8.00
C ILE A 9 -4.38 20.25 -8.40
N ILE A 10 -5.66 20.37 -8.77
CA ILE A 10 -6.55 21.55 -8.98
C ILE A 10 -6.58 22.24 -10.38
N PRO A 11 -7.78 22.40 -10.99
CA PRO A 11 -7.98 22.89 -12.35
C PRO A 11 -8.34 24.38 -12.37
N ASN A 12 -7.50 25.22 -12.96
CA ASN A 12 -7.84 26.48 -13.65
C ASN A 12 -6.56 27.23 -14.04
N PHE A 13 -5.92 26.85 -15.15
CA PHE A 13 -4.71 27.55 -15.63
C PHE A 13 -4.60 27.68 -17.16
N ASN A 14 -5.72 27.85 -17.85
CA ASN A 14 -5.72 28.01 -19.33
C ASN A 14 -5.36 29.42 -19.84
N CYS A 15 -4.96 30.37 -18.99
CA CYS A 15 -4.67 31.74 -19.46
C CYS A 15 -3.18 32.15 -19.39
N LEU A 16 -2.33 31.47 -18.61
CA LEU A 16 -0.89 31.84 -18.48
C LEU A 16 0.08 30.94 -19.27
N GLN A 17 -0.33 29.73 -19.64
CA GLN A 17 0.52 28.79 -20.41
C GLN A 17 0.72 29.21 -21.89
N SER A 18 -0.05 30.19 -22.38
CA SER A 18 0.02 30.68 -23.76
C SER A 18 1.16 31.67 -23.99
N ARG A 19 1.63 32.38 -22.95
CA ARG A 19 2.64 33.45 -23.09
C ARG A 19 4.09 32.98 -22.95
N CYS A 20 4.36 31.84 -22.31
CA CYS A 20 5.73 31.30 -22.21
C CYS A 20 6.12 30.34 -23.35
N ARG A 21 5.21 30.04 -24.29
CA ARG A 21 5.47 29.15 -25.44
C ARG A 21 6.30 29.77 -26.58
N GLY A 22 6.63 31.06 -26.49
CA GLY A 22 7.34 31.79 -27.55
C GLY A 22 8.86 31.59 -27.60
N TYR A 23 9.50 31.19 -26.49
CA TYR A 23 10.96 31.30 -26.37
C TYR A 23 11.73 29.96 -26.49
N MET A 24 11.07 28.81 -26.34
CA MET A 24 11.71 27.48 -26.40
C MET A 24 11.45 26.72 -27.72
N LYS A 25 11.13 27.42 -28.82
CA LYS A 25 11.07 26.83 -30.17
C LYS A 25 12.29 27.24 -31.00
N ARG A 26 13.47 26.75 -30.62
CA ARG A 26 14.66 26.70 -31.49
C ARG A 26 15.72 25.75 -30.92
N LYS A 27 15.43 24.45 -30.96
CA LYS A 27 16.38 23.33 -31.13
C LYS A 27 15.66 22.02 -30.79
N GLU A 28 14.90 21.51 -31.75
CA GLU A 28 14.61 20.08 -31.80
C GLU A 28 15.12 19.56 -33.14
N ILE A 29 16.22 18.82 -33.04
CA ILE A 29 16.74 17.95 -34.09
C ILE A 29 15.73 16.81 -34.23
N LYS A 30 15.26 16.60 -35.46
CA LYS A 30 14.38 15.48 -35.83
C LYS A 30 15.07 14.15 -35.52
N ILE A 31 14.57 13.44 -34.51
CA ILE A 31 14.75 11.99 -34.39
C ILE A 31 13.47 11.34 -34.91
N SER A 32 13.58 10.68 -36.05
CA SER A 32 12.53 9.90 -36.69
C SER A 32 12.12 8.72 -35.81
N LYS A 33 10.82 8.63 -35.50
CA LYS A 33 10.20 7.39 -34.99
C LYS A 33 10.34 6.30 -36.07
N PRO A 34 10.71 5.05 -35.74
CA PRO A 34 10.54 3.95 -36.67
C PRO A 34 9.04 3.67 -36.81
N LYS A 35 8.59 3.48 -38.06
CA LYS A 35 7.29 2.91 -38.37
C LYS A 35 7.33 1.45 -37.93
N THR A 36 6.46 1.08 -37.01
CA THR A 36 6.16 -0.32 -36.74
C THR A 36 5.25 -0.78 -37.87
N GLU A 37 5.77 -1.62 -38.76
CA GLU A 37 4.96 -2.40 -39.69
C GLU A 37 4.10 -3.35 -38.85
N GLU A 38 2.78 -3.24 -39.01
CA GLU A 38 1.82 -4.22 -38.53
C GLU A 38 2.07 -5.53 -39.28
N LEU A 39 2.94 -6.37 -38.72
CA LEU A 39 2.95 -7.80 -39.00
C LEU A 39 1.72 -8.39 -38.31
N GLU A 40 0.68 -8.68 -39.10
CA GLU A 40 -0.40 -9.60 -38.74
C GLU A 40 0.23 -10.96 -38.39
N VAL A 41 0.62 -11.12 -37.13
CA VAL A 41 0.86 -12.43 -36.54
C VAL A 41 -0.51 -13.06 -36.37
N ALA A 42 -0.76 -14.17 -37.06
CA ALA A 42 -1.98 -14.96 -36.97
C ALA A 42 -2.32 -15.28 -35.50
N GLY A 43 -3.15 -14.42 -34.90
CA GLY A 43 -3.63 -14.56 -33.55
C GLY A 43 -4.70 -15.65 -33.54
N VAL A 44 -4.46 -16.71 -32.77
CA VAL A 44 -5.51 -17.67 -32.40
C VAL A 44 -6.63 -16.86 -31.76
N ASN A 45 -7.82 -16.90 -32.35
CA ASN A 45 -9.00 -16.20 -31.85
C ASN A 45 -9.23 -16.63 -30.39
N LEU A 46 -9.19 -15.68 -29.44
CA LEU A 46 -9.32 -15.97 -28.01
C LEU A 46 -10.60 -16.76 -27.70
N ASP A 47 -11.69 -16.51 -28.44
CA ASP A 47 -12.93 -17.26 -28.30
C ASP A 47 -12.82 -18.69 -28.85
N GLU A 48 -12.10 -18.93 -29.94
CA GLU A 48 -11.81 -20.28 -30.43
C GLU A 48 -10.89 -21.03 -29.47
N TRP A 49 -9.92 -20.34 -28.88
CA TRP A 49 -9.03 -20.92 -27.87
C TRP A 49 -9.77 -21.28 -26.58
N ILE A 50 -10.60 -20.38 -26.02
CA ILE A 50 -11.44 -20.66 -24.84
C ILE A 50 -12.45 -21.77 -25.17
N THR A 51 -13.03 -21.76 -26.36
CA THR A 51 -13.93 -22.84 -26.81
C THR A 51 -13.19 -24.17 -26.88
N SER A 52 -11.97 -24.19 -27.44
CA SER A 52 -11.12 -25.38 -27.49
C SER A 52 -10.69 -25.87 -26.10
N ILE A 53 -10.56 -24.97 -25.11
CA ILE A 53 -10.29 -25.35 -23.72
C ILE A 53 -11.42 -26.21 -23.16
N PHE A 54 -12.67 -25.80 -23.40
CA PHE A 54 -13.85 -26.49 -22.88
C PHE A 54 -14.21 -27.74 -23.68
N GLU A 55 -13.86 -27.77 -24.98
CA GLU A 55 -14.13 -28.91 -25.86
C GLU A 55 -13.04 -29.99 -25.77
N ALA A 56 -11.77 -29.63 -25.52
CA ALA A 56 -10.68 -30.62 -25.31
C ALA A 56 -10.90 -31.50 -24.06
N ALA A 57 -11.66 -31.03 -23.06
CA ALA A 57 -12.01 -31.81 -21.88
C ALA A 57 -12.97 -33.00 -22.17
N ILE A 58 -13.47 -33.11 -23.42
CA ILE A 58 -14.39 -34.17 -23.88
C ILE A 58 -13.59 -35.35 -24.47
N GLU A 59 -12.46 -35.12 -25.12
CA GLU A 59 -11.72 -36.16 -25.87
C GLU A 59 -11.04 -37.20 -24.96
N ASP A 60 -10.69 -36.86 -23.73
CA ASP A 60 -10.10 -37.80 -22.76
C ASP A 60 -11.12 -38.76 -22.11
N SER A 61 -12.43 -38.62 -22.42
CA SER A 61 -13.50 -39.43 -21.83
C SER A 61 -14.03 -40.57 -22.72
N ASP A 62 -13.68 -40.60 -24.02
CA ASP A 62 -14.24 -41.54 -25.00
C ASP A 62 -13.18 -42.42 -25.71
N VAL A 63 -12.31 -43.09 -24.95
CA VAL A 63 -11.53 -44.23 -25.50
C VAL A 63 -11.87 -45.51 -24.74
N PRO A 64 -12.62 -46.44 -25.33
CA PRO A 64 -12.68 -47.81 -24.84
C PRO A 64 -11.32 -48.46 -25.10
N GLN A 65 -10.59 -48.79 -24.03
CA GLN A 65 -9.40 -49.63 -24.15
C GLN A 65 -9.82 -51.02 -24.65
N SER A 66 -9.51 -51.34 -25.90
CA SER A 66 -9.50 -52.72 -26.39
C SER A 66 -8.05 -53.24 -26.35
N PRO A 67 -7.80 -54.45 -25.84
CA PRO A 67 -6.48 -55.04 -25.81
C PRO A 67 -6.19 -55.75 -27.15
N ASN A 68 -4.98 -55.52 -27.67
CA ASN A 68 -4.31 -56.20 -28.79
C ASN A 68 -4.54 -55.67 -30.22
N SER A 69 -3.57 -54.89 -30.72
CA SER A 69 -2.88 -55.17 -32.01
C SER A 69 -1.75 -54.15 -32.27
N PRO A 70 -0.70 -54.51 -33.02
CA PRO A 70 0.59 -53.83 -32.98
C PRO A 70 0.63 -52.56 -33.84
N VAL A 71 1.33 -51.55 -33.31
CA VAL A 71 1.63 -50.27 -33.96
C VAL A 71 2.36 -50.49 -35.29
N LYS A 72 1.74 -50.11 -36.41
CA LYS A 72 2.43 -49.88 -37.68
C LYS A 72 2.75 -48.40 -37.79
N THR A 73 4.05 -48.11 -37.74
CA THR A 73 4.63 -46.80 -38.01
C THR A 73 4.57 -46.53 -39.52
N THR A 74 3.78 -45.56 -39.95
CA THR A 74 3.92 -44.94 -41.28
C THR A 74 4.15 -43.45 -41.11
N SER A 75 5.38 -43.06 -41.38
CA SER A 75 5.91 -41.70 -41.40
C SER A 75 5.28 -40.86 -42.52
N PHE A 76 4.81 -39.66 -42.18
CA PHE A 76 4.77 -38.52 -43.10
C PHE A 76 5.69 -37.41 -42.56
N PRO A 77 6.45 -36.72 -43.42
CA PRO A 77 7.45 -35.75 -43.00
C PRO A 77 6.80 -34.38 -42.76
N VAL A 78 6.96 -33.84 -41.57
CA VAL A 78 6.72 -32.43 -41.27
C VAL A 78 8.06 -31.83 -40.87
N GLU A 79 8.55 -30.88 -41.65
CA GLU A 79 9.72 -30.07 -41.33
C GLU A 79 9.46 -29.30 -40.03
N ALA A 80 10.13 -29.73 -38.97
CA ALA A 80 10.11 -29.08 -37.68
C ALA A 80 11.06 -27.88 -37.68
N MET A 81 10.53 -26.67 -37.53
CA MET A 81 11.27 -25.60 -36.88
C MET A 81 11.33 -25.92 -35.39
N HIS A 82 12.53 -26.24 -34.92
CA HIS A 82 12.84 -26.51 -33.52
C HIS A 82 12.45 -25.34 -32.61
N ALA A 83 11.36 -25.50 -31.87
CA ALA A 83 11.24 -24.89 -30.55
C ALA A 83 11.71 -25.95 -29.53
N GLU A 84 12.83 -25.68 -28.87
CA GLU A 84 13.31 -26.50 -27.75
C GLU A 84 12.18 -26.74 -26.75
N ARG A 85 11.78 -28.00 -26.57
CA ARG A 85 11.05 -28.43 -25.38
C ARG A 85 11.98 -28.19 -24.19
N ALA A 86 11.81 -27.07 -23.51
CA ALA A 86 12.34 -26.89 -22.17
C ALA A 86 11.82 -28.05 -21.30
N MET A 87 12.74 -28.79 -20.69
CA MET A 87 12.39 -29.75 -19.64
C MET A 87 11.55 -29.04 -18.57
N PRO A 88 10.52 -29.69 -17.99
CA PRO A 88 9.80 -29.11 -16.86
C PRO A 88 10.81 -28.83 -15.73
N PRO A 89 10.74 -27.66 -15.06
CA PRO A 89 11.66 -27.36 -13.98
C PRO A 89 11.52 -28.43 -12.90
N THR A 90 12.64 -29.07 -12.56
CA THR A 90 12.76 -30.14 -11.55
C THR A 90 12.44 -29.70 -10.11
N ASN A 91 12.18 -28.40 -9.90
CA ASN A 91 11.94 -27.77 -8.59
C ASN A 91 10.48 -27.32 -8.42
N ARG A 92 9.51 -28.20 -8.68
CA ARG A 92 8.11 -27.93 -8.30
C ARG A 92 7.92 -28.19 -6.81
N ILE A 93 7.33 -27.22 -6.12
CA ILE A 93 7.06 -27.31 -4.70
C ILE A 93 5.58 -27.64 -4.55
N PRO A 94 5.24 -28.85 -4.07
CA PRO A 94 3.85 -29.25 -3.94
C PRO A 94 3.15 -28.40 -2.88
N MET A 95 1.85 -28.19 -3.04
CA MET A 95 1.06 -27.56 -1.98
C MET A 95 1.22 -28.36 -0.67
N LEU A 96 1.37 -27.65 0.44
CA LEU A 96 1.23 -28.24 1.76
C LEU A 96 -0.19 -28.79 1.88
N SER A 97 -0.33 -30.11 1.76
CA SER A 97 -1.57 -30.77 2.13
C SER A 97 -1.71 -30.61 3.64
N ASN A 98 -2.51 -29.63 4.08
CA ASN A 98 -3.12 -29.75 5.39
C ASN A 98 -3.86 -31.08 5.34
N LYS A 99 -3.35 -32.08 6.09
CA LYS A 99 -4.07 -33.34 6.29
C LYS A 99 -5.49 -32.92 6.63
N SER A 100 -6.42 -33.24 5.74
CA SER A 100 -7.83 -33.15 6.04
C SER A 100 -8.01 -33.88 7.35
N ILE A 101 -8.34 -33.13 8.40
CA ILE A 101 -9.01 -33.73 9.55
C ILE A 101 -10.33 -34.18 8.93
N GLU A 102 -10.35 -35.45 8.51
CA GLU A 102 -11.60 -36.16 8.33
C GLU A 102 -12.24 -36.11 9.72
N ASN A 103 -13.16 -35.17 9.92
CA ASN A 103 -14.04 -35.21 11.07
C ASN A 103 -14.84 -36.51 10.91
N GLU A 104 -14.40 -37.58 11.57
CA GLU A 104 -15.03 -38.90 11.58
C GLU A 104 -16.46 -38.92 12.16
N ASN A 105 -17.03 -37.76 12.54
CA ASN A 105 -18.33 -37.64 13.18
C ASN A 105 -19.49 -37.13 12.29
N ASP A 106 -19.29 -37.00 10.97
CA ASP A 106 -20.33 -36.51 10.04
C ASP A 106 -20.85 -37.60 9.08
N THR A 107 -20.99 -38.83 9.57
CA THR A 107 -21.74 -39.93 8.91
C THR A 107 -23.25 -39.79 9.11
N ILE A 108 -23.78 -38.58 8.87
CA ILE A 108 -25.21 -38.42 8.56
C ILE A 108 -25.36 -38.73 7.07
N ASP A 109 -26.30 -39.59 6.70
CA ASP A 109 -26.62 -40.08 5.34
C ASP A 109 -26.55 -39.00 4.22
N LYS A 110 -25.34 -38.64 3.76
CA LYS A 110 -25.11 -37.67 2.68
C LYS A 110 -25.52 -38.21 1.30
N GLU A 111 -25.82 -39.52 1.19
CA GLU A 111 -26.23 -40.17 -0.05
C GLU A 111 -27.70 -39.92 -0.44
N GLN A 112 -28.55 -39.48 0.50
CA GLN A 112 -30.00 -39.32 0.23
C GLN A 112 -30.43 -37.93 -0.23
N LEU A 113 -29.58 -36.90 -0.11
CA LEU A 113 -29.95 -35.53 -0.51
C LEU A 113 -29.83 -35.35 -2.02
N SER A 114 -30.97 -35.16 -2.70
CA SER A 114 -31.04 -34.96 -4.15
C SER A 114 -31.35 -33.51 -4.51
N PHE A 115 -30.66 -32.96 -5.51
CA PHE A 115 -30.99 -31.65 -6.08
C PHE A 115 -32.47 -31.55 -6.52
N ARG A 116 -33.07 -32.68 -6.93
CA ARG A 116 -34.50 -32.76 -7.23
C ARG A 116 -35.38 -32.40 -6.04
N GLN A 117 -35.02 -32.83 -4.83
CA GLN A 117 -35.77 -32.51 -3.60
C GLN A 117 -35.62 -31.02 -3.26
N PHE A 118 -34.40 -30.49 -3.35
CA PHE A 118 -34.15 -29.06 -3.13
C PHE A 118 -34.96 -28.19 -4.10
N ALA A 119 -34.94 -28.53 -5.40
CA ALA A 119 -35.69 -27.80 -6.42
C ALA A 119 -37.21 -27.88 -6.18
N ALA A 120 -37.73 -29.05 -5.82
CA ALA A 120 -39.16 -29.20 -5.52
C ALA A 120 -39.62 -28.35 -4.33
N ALA A 121 -38.75 -28.13 -3.34
CA ALA A 121 -39.07 -27.33 -2.16
C ALA A 121 -38.87 -25.81 -2.35
N ASN A 122 -37.90 -25.40 -3.18
CA ASN A 122 -37.46 -23.99 -3.24
C ASN A 122 -37.73 -23.30 -4.58
N PHE A 123 -38.03 -24.02 -5.67
CA PHE A 123 -38.25 -23.39 -6.98
C PHE A 123 -39.63 -22.73 -7.09
N ARG A 124 -39.66 -21.55 -7.70
CA ARG A 124 -40.86 -20.77 -7.98
C ARG A 124 -41.45 -21.07 -9.36
N GLY A 125 -42.74 -20.77 -9.51
CA GLY A 125 -43.42 -20.76 -10.81
C GLY A 125 -43.61 -22.13 -11.47
N ASN A 126 -43.65 -23.22 -10.67
CA ASN A 126 -43.77 -24.61 -11.13
C ASN A 126 -42.71 -25.01 -12.18
N VAL A 127 -41.52 -24.39 -12.11
CA VAL A 127 -40.39 -24.73 -12.97
C VAL A 127 -39.76 -26.03 -12.47
N ASN A 128 -39.55 -27.00 -13.36
CA ASN A 128 -38.89 -28.27 -13.01
C ASN A 128 -37.37 -28.11 -12.84
N TYR A 129 -36.69 -29.16 -12.38
CA TYR A 129 -35.24 -29.17 -12.18
C TYR A 129 -34.42 -29.54 -13.46
N GLN A 130 -35.08 -29.84 -14.57
CA GLN A 130 -34.45 -30.39 -15.78
C GLN A 130 -34.03 -29.31 -16.80
N PHE A 131 -33.13 -29.66 -17.69
CA PHE A 131 -32.63 -28.82 -18.78
C PHE A 131 -33.75 -28.11 -19.58
N SER A 132 -33.51 -26.84 -19.93
CA SER A 132 -34.44 -26.05 -20.75
C SER A 132 -33.71 -25.00 -21.60
N LYS A 133 -34.08 -24.90 -22.89
CA LYS A 133 -33.63 -23.80 -23.76
C LYS A 133 -34.48 -22.53 -23.64
N ARG A 134 -35.61 -22.60 -22.92
CA ARG A 134 -36.54 -21.46 -22.80
C ARG A 134 -35.97 -20.42 -21.82
N PRO A 135 -36.05 -19.12 -22.13
CA PRO A 135 -35.69 -18.08 -21.17
C PRO A 135 -36.61 -18.13 -19.95
N LEU A 136 -36.05 -17.87 -18.77
CA LEU A 136 -36.82 -17.77 -17.54
C LEU A 136 -37.68 -16.50 -17.53
N LYS A 137 -38.93 -16.63 -17.09
CA LYS A 137 -39.84 -15.49 -16.89
C LYS A 137 -39.58 -14.77 -15.57
N GLN A 138 -39.02 -15.47 -14.59
CA GLN A 138 -38.69 -15.02 -13.23
C GLN A 138 -37.56 -15.88 -12.67
N SER A 139 -36.93 -15.47 -11.56
CA SER A 139 -35.89 -16.26 -10.87
C SER A 139 -36.38 -17.65 -10.45
N LEU A 140 -35.46 -18.61 -10.35
CA LEU A 140 -35.77 -19.95 -9.83
C LEU A 140 -36.09 -19.89 -8.34
N LEU A 141 -35.30 -19.15 -7.56
CA LEU A 141 -35.46 -19.01 -6.12
C LEU A 141 -36.21 -17.73 -5.74
N ASP A 142 -36.63 -17.67 -4.47
CA ASP A 142 -37.16 -16.46 -3.86
C ASP A 142 -36.03 -15.47 -3.52
N LEU A 143 -35.84 -14.49 -4.40
CA LEU A 143 -34.87 -13.42 -4.19
C LEU A 143 -35.54 -12.20 -3.55
N PRO A 144 -34.98 -11.65 -2.45
CA PRO A 144 -35.61 -10.59 -1.67
C PRO A 144 -35.71 -9.27 -2.43
N LEU A 145 -34.78 -9.00 -3.36
CA LEU A 145 -34.70 -7.74 -4.08
C LEU A 145 -35.19 -7.87 -5.53
N PRO A 146 -36.03 -6.94 -6.02
CA PRO A 146 -36.45 -6.91 -7.43
C PRO A 146 -35.28 -6.78 -8.41
N SER A 147 -34.21 -6.06 -8.02
CA SER A 147 -32.98 -5.92 -8.82
C SER A 147 -32.27 -7.26 -9.04
N ASP A 148 -32.36 -8.17 -8.07
CA ASP A 148 -31.74 -9.49 -8.12
C ASP A 148 -32.59 -10.45 -8.93
N GLN A 149 -33.92 -10.30 -8.90
CA GLN A 149 -34.82 -11.04 -9.79
C GLN A 149 -34.57 -10.71 -11.26
N VAL A 150 -34.37 -9.42 -11.60
CA VAL A 150 -34.00 -9.00 -12.96
C VAL A 150 -32.62 -9.55 -13.33
N ALA A 151 -31.63 -9.44 -12.44
CA ALA A 151 -30.30 -9.98 -12.67
C ALA A 151 -30.32 -11.51 -12.88
N ALA A 152 -31.13 -12.26 -12.14
CA ALA A 152 -31.28 -13.71 -12.28
C ALA A 152 -31.78 -14.11 -13.69
N THR A 153 -32.71 -13.35 -14.27
CA THR A 153 -33.18 -13.61 -15.65
C THR A 153 -32.11 -13.28 -16.70
N ALA A 154 -31.29 -12.24 -16.47
CA ALA A 154 -30.16 -11.91 -17.33
C ALA A 154 -29.02 -12.95 -17.22
N LEU A 155 -28.77 -13.46 -16.01
CA LEU A 155 -27.82 -14.54 -15.73
C LEU A 155 -28.22 -15.81 -16.48
N TRP A 156 -29.50 -16.20 -16.43
CA TRP A 156 -30.00 -17.37 -17.15
C TRP A 156 -29.73 -17.28 -18.66
N THR A 157 -30.03 -16.13 -19.25
CA THR A 157 -29.82 -15.90 -20.69
C THR A 157 -28.33 -15.95 -21.04
N THR A 158 -27.49 -15.38 -20.19
CA THR A 158 -26.03 -15.42 -20.35
C THR A 158 -25.48 -16.85 -20.22
N ILE A 159 -25.98 -17.64 -19.26
CA ILE A 159 -25.61 -19.05 -19.08
C ILE A 159 -25.99 -19.87 -20.31
N LEU A 160 -27.20 -19.70 -20.84
CA LEU A 160 -27.63 -20.39 -22.07
C LEU A 160 -26.73 -20.06 -23.26
N ARG A 161 -26.33 -18.79 -23.44
CA ARG A 161 -25.42 -18.38 -24.52
C ARG A 161 -24.00 -18.87 -24.31
N PHE A 162 -23.54 -18.94 -23.05
CA PHE A 162 -22.25 -19.52 -22.72
C PHE A 162 -22.22 -21.02 -23.07
N MET A 163 -23.26 -21.77 -22.68
CA MET A 163 -23.37 -23.21 -22.94
C MET A 163 -23.69 -23.54 -24.42
N GLY A 164 -23.99 -22.54 -25.26
CA GLY A 164 -24.36 -22.74 -26.66
C GLY A 164 -25.81 -23.21 -26.86
N ASP A 165 -26.65 -23.12 -25.81
CA ASP A 165 -28.05 -23.52 -25.84
C ASP A 165 -28.96 -22.44 -26.44
N LEU A 166 -28.48 -21.19 -26.48
CA LEU A 166 -29.13 -20.03 -27.08
C LEU A 166 -28.13 -19.30 -28.00
N SER A 167 -28.60 -18.85 -29.16
CA SER A 167 -27.77 -18.11 -30.13
C SER A 167 -27.44 -16.69 -29.68
N GLU A 168 -26.33 -16.16 -30.17
CA GLU A 168 -25.96 -14.75 -30.01
C GLU A 168 -26.94 -13.81 -30.76
N PRO A 169 -27.10 -12.55 -30.29
CA PRO A 169 -27.89 -11.55 -30.98
C PRO A 169 -27.27 -11.19 -32.34
N GLN A 170 -28.09 -11.15 -33.39
CA GLN A 170 -27.65 -10.97 -34.78
C GLN A 170 -27.21 -9.52 -35.11
N PHE A 171 -27.72 -8.52 -34.37
CA PHE A 171 -27.55 -7.09 -34.68
C PHE A 171 -26.82 -6.31 -33.58
N ALA A 172 -25.89 -6.97 -32.89
CA ALA A 172 -25.17 -6.38 -31.76
C ALA A 172 -23.83 -5.75 -32.16
N LYS A 173 -23.48 -4.63 -31.52
CA LYS A 173 -22.17 -3.96 -31.68
C LYS A 173 -21.08 -4.74 -30.93
N PRO A 174 -19.82 -4.74 -31.38
CA PRO A 174 -18.73 -5.34 -30.61
C PRO A 174 -18.60 -4.62 -29.26
N ALA A 175 -18.43 -5.40 -28.18
CA ALA A 175 -18.25 -4.86 -26.84
C ALA A 175 -17.03 -3.93 -26.76
N THR A 176 -17.14 -2.86 -25.97
CA THR A 176 -16.01 -1.99 -25.64
C THR A 176 -15.05 -2.71 -24.69
N ASN A 177 -13.78 -2.29 -24.65
CA ASN A 177 -12.72 -2.89 -23.82
C ASN A 177 -12.85 -2.58 -22.30
N ASN A 178 -13.97 -2.05 -21.84
CA ASN A 178 -14.15 -1.70 -20.44
C ASN A 178 -14.23 -2.97 -19.55
N SER A 179 -13.69 -2.91 -18.33
CA SER A 179 -13.86 -4.01 -17.37
C SER A 179 -15.34 -4.24 -17.04
N ILE A 180 -15.79 -5.48 -17.16
CA ILE A 180 -17.16 -5.88 -16.80
C ILE A 180 -17.42 -5.68 -15.33
N MET A 181 -16.41 -5.87 -14.48
CA MET A 181 -16.57 -5.60 -13.06
C MET A 181 -16.93 -4.12 -12.80
N SER A 182 -16.45 -3.19 -13.63
CA SER A 182 -16.86 -1.79 -13.58
C SER A 182 -18.35 -1.63 -13.92
N LEU A 183 -18.79 -2.23 -15.04
CA LEU A 183 -20.21 -2.25 -15.44
C LEU A 183 -21.10 -2.86 -14.35
N LEU A 184 -20.70 -3.99 -13.78
CA LEU A 184 -21.45 -4.65 -12.71
C LEU A 184 -21.49 -3.77 -11.45
N ASN A 185 -20.39 -3.12 -11.10
CA ASN A 185 -20.32 -2.21 -9.96
C ASN A 185 -21.26 -0.99 -10.10
N GLU A 186 -21.57 -0.56 -11.33
CA GLU A 186 -22.60 0.45 -11.60
C GLU A 186 -24.02 -0.08 -11.32
N THR A 187 -24.27 -1.38 -11.54
CA THR A 187 -25.59 -1.99 -11.30
C THR A 187 -25.91 -2.27 -9.82
N ILE A 188 -24.91 -2.21 -8.91
CA ILE A 188 -25.07 -2.48 -7.47
C ILE A 188 -25.71 -1.30 -6.70
N SER A 189 -25.84 -0.14 -7.35
CA SER A 189 -26.08 1.21 -6.80
C SER A 189 -27.21 1.48 -5.81
N TYR A 190 -28.02 0.51 -5.39
CA TYR A 190 -29.15 0.78 -4.49
C TYR A 190 -28.93 0.38 -3.02
N ASN A 191 -28.03 -0.55 -2.69
CA ASN A 191 -27.87 -1.01 -1.31
C ASN A 191 -27.09 -0.05 -0.39
N ALA A 192 -26.35 0.91 -0.96
CA ALA A 192 -25.72 1.99 -0.18
C ALA A 192 -26.71 3.11 0.19
N ALA A 193 -27.79 3.28 -0.58
CA ALA A 193 -28.77 4.35 -0.42
C ALA A 193 -29.69 4.19 0.81
N HIS A 194 -29.79 2.97 1.35
CA HIS A 194 -30.49 2.68 2.61
C HIS A 194 -29.58 2.63 3.83
N SER A 195 -28.27 2.85 3.66
CA SER A 195 -27.42 3.10 4.82
C SER A 195 -27.86 4.42 5.47
N VAL A 196 -27.92 4.44 6.80
CA VAL A 196 -28.16 5.64 7.60
C VAL A 196 -27.21 6.79 7.18
N GLN A 197 -26.03 6.44 6.66
CA GLN A 197 -25.02 7.36 6.13
C GLN A 197 -25.47 8.11 4.86
N TYR A 198 -26.16 7.45 3.91
CA TYR A 198 -26.69 8.10 2.71
C TYR A 198 -27.90 8.99 3.04
N SER A 199 -28.79 8.55 3.93
CA SER A 199 -29.91 9.38 4.41
C SER A 199 -29.42 10.66 5.11
N ASN A 200 -28.37 10.54 5.94
CA ASN A 200 -27.73 11.68 6.59
C ASN A 200 -27.01 12.59 5.59
N ALA A 201 -26.33 12.03 4.58
CA ALA A 201 -25.70 12.82 3.51
C ALA A 201 -26.72 13.56 2.63
N VAL A 202 -27.87 12.95 2.32
CA VAL A 202 -28.95 13.58 1.55
C VAL A 202 -29.71 14.63 2.37
N LYS A 203 -29.89 14.44 3.69
CA LYS A 203 -30.42 15.49 4.58
C LYS A 203 -29.51 16.72 4.63
N LEU A 204 -28.20 16.50 4.77
CA LEU A 204 -27.19 17.58 4.75
C LEU A 204 -27.16 18.34 3.41
N LEU A 205 -27.48 17.68 2.29
CA LEU A 205 -27.56 18.31 0.97
C LEU A 205 -28.90 19.04 0.73
N LYS A 206 -30.02 18.56 1.31
CA LYS A 206 -31.33 19.23 1.19
C LYS A 206 -31.48 20.44 2.11
N GLU A 207 -30.81 20.45 3.25
CA GLU A 207 -30.77 21.62 4.16
C GLU A 207 -29.84 22.74 3.64
N GLY A 208 -29.01 22.46 2.62
CA GLY A 208 -28.15 23.43 1.96
C GLY A 208 -28.84 24.20 0.82
N THR A 209 -29.97 24.85 1.08
CA THR A 209 -30.43 25.93 0.20
C THR A 209 -29.89 27.26 0.71
N ILE A 210 -29.09 27.90 -0.17
CA ILE A 210 -28.62 29.30 -0.14
C ILE A 210 -27.36 29.55 0.71
N ASP A 211 -26.23 29.38 0.03
CA ASP A 211 -25.11 30.32 0.00
C ASP A 211 -24.52 30.77 1.36
N LYS A 212 -23.67 29.89 1.93
CA LYS A 212 -22.50 30.17 2.80
C LYS A 212 -22.03 28.86 3.45
N GLY A 213 -21.08 28.16 2.82
CA GLY A 213 -20.59 26.92 3.41
C GLY A 213 -19.68 26.07 2.53
N LYS A 214 -18.68 26.65 1.86
CA LYS A 214 -17.65 25.88 1.13
C LYS A 214 -16.67 25.11 2.05
N GLY A 215 -16.78 25.23 3.37
CA GLY A 215 -15.80 24.72 4.33
C GLY A 215 -16.05 23.33 4.94
N LYS A 216 -17.15 22.65 4.64
CA LYS A 216 -17.47 21.34 5.28
C LYS A 216 -17.27 20.10 4.39
N LEU A 217 -16.94 20.26 3.12
CA LEU A 217 -16.73 19.15 2.17
C LEU A 217 -15.29 18.62 2.10
N VAL A 218 -14.36 19.17 2.89
CA VAL A 218 -12.90 18.90 2.78
C VAL A 218 -12.44 17.67 3.60
N ASN A 219 -13.30 17.06 4.42
CA ASN A 219 -12.90 16.05 5.41
C ASN A 219 -13.25 14.59 5.05
N LEU A 220 -13.04 14.17 3.80
CA LEU A 220 -13.16 12.76 3.40
C LEU A 220 -11.84 12.27 2.79
N THR A 221 -11.38 11.07 3.18
CA THR A 221 -10.13 10.47 2.64
C THR A 221 -10.19 10.46 1.11
N LEU A 222 -9.05 10.44 0.39
CA LEU A 222 -9.05 10.28 -1.08
C LEU A 222 -9.81 9.02 -1.52
N ALA A 223 -9.75 7.94 -0.73
CA ALA A 223 -10.56 6.75 -0.95
C ALA A 223 -12.07 6.99 -0.70
N HIS A 224 -12.46 7.77 0.30
CA HIS A 224 -13.85 8.12 0.60
C HIS A 224 -14.38 9.25 -0.28
N ARG A 225 -13.53 10.12 -0.83
CA ARG A 225 -13.87 11.12 -1.84
C ARG A 225 -14.01 10.45 -3.19
N ASN A 226 -13.12 9.52 -3.56
CA ASN A 226 -13.26 8.71 -4.77
C ASN A 226 -14.42 7.71 -4.63
N LYS A 227 -14.69 7.16 -3.44
CA LYS A 227 -15.83 6.28 -3.16
C LYS A 227 -17.13 7.06 -3.05
N LEU A 228 -17.18 8.24 -2.42
CA LEU A 228 -18.36 9.11 -2.35
C LEU A 228 -18.62 9.81 -3.67
N GLU A 229 -17.61 10.20 -4.45
CA GLU A 229 -17.75 10.70 -5.82
C GLU A 229 -18.18 9.58 -6.76
N ARG A 230 -17.67 8.35 -6.58
CA ARG A 230 -18.23 7.15 -7.22
C ARG A 230 -19.65 6.89 -6.74
N GLU A 231 -19.97 7.02 -5.45
CA GLU A 231 -21.30 6.76 -4.86
C GLU A 231 -22.34 7.86 -5.20
N LEU A 232 -21.91 9.10 -5.41
CA LEU A 232 -22.68 10.22 -5.93
C LEU A 232 -22.89 10.09 -7.45
N LYS A 233 -21.88 9.63 -8.21
CA LYS A 233 -22.04 9.27 -9.64
C LYS A 233 -22.90 8.01 -9.82
N ARG A 234 -22.85 7.08 -8.86
CA ARG A 234 -23.63 5.82 -8.75
C ARG A 234 -25.12 6.04 -8.50
N GLY A 235 -25.54 7.16 -7.93
CA GLY A 235 -26.93 7.40 -7.53
C GLY A 235 -27.95 7.62 -8.67
N ARG A 236 -27.79 6.98 -9.84
CA ARG A 236 -28.51 7.39 -11.05
C ARG A 236 -29.06 6.29 -11.95
N LEU A 237 -29.45 5.13 -11.43
CA LEU A 237 -30.17 4.14 -12.26
C LEU A 237 -31.36 3.56 -11.48
N GLU A 238 -32.55 4.13 -11.73
CA GLU A 238 -33.85 3.59 -11.32
C GLU A 238 -34.18 2.31 -12.11
N GLY A 239 -35.12 1.48 -11.63
CA GLY A 239 -35.42 0.13 -12.13
C GLY A 239 -35.55 -0.03 -13.66
N ASN A 240 -36.13 0.94 -14.37
CA ASN A 240 -36.20 0.91 -15.84
C ASN A 240 -34.83 1.00 -16.51
N SER A 241 -33.89 1.72 -15.89
CA SER A 241 -32.54 1.91 -16.39
C SER A 241 -31.64 0.69 -16.16
N LEU A 242 -31.84 -0.04 -15.06
CA LEU A 242 -31.17 -1.33 -14.83
C LEU A 242 -31.63 -2.38 -15.86
N ARG A 243 -32.95 -2.45 -16.09
CA ARG A 243 -33.52 -3.33 -17.12
C ARG A 243 -33.05 -2.94 -18.52
N ALA A 244 -32.92 -1.64 -18.80
CA ALA A 244 -32.35 -1.14 -20.05
C ALA A 244 -30.87 -1.52 -20.19
N SER A 245 -30.07 -1.40 -19.12
CA SER A 245 -28.65 -1.79 -19.13
C SER A 245 -28.45 -3.29 -19.38
N TYR A 246 -29.22 -4.16 -18.71
CA TYR A 246 -29.18 -5.60 -19.01
C TYR A 246 -29.72 -5.93 -20.40
N HIS A 247 -30.72 -5.19 -20.88
CA HIS A 247 -31.22 -5.36 -22.24
C HIS A 247 -30.18 -4.94 -23.28
N GLU A 248 -29.45 -3.85 -23.06
CA GLU A 248 -28.33 -3.42 -23.89
C GLU A 248 -27.20 -4.45 -23.87
N TRP A 249 -26.86 -4.99 -22.69
CA TRP A 249 -25.89 -6.08 -22.56
C TRP A 249 -26.30 -7.34 -23.34
N LEU A 250 -27.57 -7.75 -23.23
CA LEU A 250 -28.06 -8.98 -23.84
C LEU A 250 -28.35 -8.82 -25.34
N GLU A 251 -28.84 -7.68 -25.82
CA GLU A 251 -29.29 -7.53 -27.21
C GLU A 251 -28.46 -6.53 -28.01
N GLY A 252 -27.89 -5.52 -27.35
CA GLY A 252 -27.13 -4.44 -27.99
C GLY A 252 -25.64 -4.74 -28.19
N VAL A 253 -25.06 -5.66 -27.42
CA VAL A 253 -23.62 -5.94 -27.38
C VAL A 253 -23.30 -7.40 -27.66
N ARG A 254 -22.33 -7.65 -28.55
CA ARG A 254 -21.79 -8.99 -28.81
C ARG A 254 -20.69 -9.28 -27.80
N THR A 255 -20.97 -10.19 -26.87
CA THR A 255 -20.05 -10.54 -25.77
C THR A 255 -19.20 -11.76 -26.09
N ASN A 256 -17.91 -11.70 -25.77
CA ASN A 256 -17.00 -12.83 -25.88
C ASN A 256 -17.17 -13.82 -24.70
N ILE A 257 -16.51 -14.98 -24.73
CA ILE A 257 -16.73 -16.01 -23.70
C ILE A 257 -16.23 -15.55 -22.32
N LEU A 258 -15.06 -14.91 -22.27
CA LEU A 258 -14.49 -14.36 -21.04
C LEU A 258 -15.43 -13.32 -20.40
N GLN A 259 -16.06 -12.50 -21.23
CA GLN A 259 -17.00 -11.49 -20.82
C GLN A 259 -18.26 -12.10 -20.19
N LYS A 260 -18.79 -13.18 -20.77
CA LYS A 260 -19.90 -13.93 -20.16
C LYS A 260 -19.51 -14.53 -18.82
N LEU A 261 -18.29 -15.08 -18.70
CA LEU A 261 -17.77 -15.64 -17.45
C LEU A 261 -17.66 -14.58 -16.36
N HIS A 262 -17.03 -13.44 -16.68
CA HIS A 262 -16.92 -12.29 -15.76
C HIS A 262 -18.29 -11.74 -15.38
N PHE A 263 -19.26 -11.76 -16.29
CA PHE A 263 -20.64 -11.37 -15.98
C PHE A 263 -21.29 -12.33 -14.98
N ILE A 264 -21.22 -13.64 -15.20
CA ILE A 264 -21.84 -14.65 -14.34
C ILE A 264 -21.19 -14.65 -12.95
N ILE A 265 -19.86 -14.77 -12.91
CA ILE A 265 -19.10 -14.91 -11.68
C ILE A 265 -19.03 -13.57 -10.92
N GLY A 266 -18.93 -12.45 -11.64
CA GLY A 266 -18.95 -11.12 -11.06
C GLY A 266 -20.25 -10.85 -10.28
N HIS A 267 -21.42 -11.30 -10.78
CA HIS A 267 -22.66 -11.22 -10.00
C HIS A 267 -22.62 -12.09 -8.74
N GLY A 268 -22.08 -13.31 -8.80
CA GLY A 268 -21.94 -14.19 -7.63
C GLY A 268 -20.98 -13.65 -6.55
N ILE A 269 -19.94 -12.92 -6.98
CA ILE A 269 -19.01 -12.23 -6.08
C ILE A 269 -19.67 -11.01 -5.45
N LEU A 270 -20.23 -10.12 -6.28
CA LEU A 270 -20.75 -8.81 -5.87
C LEU A 270 -22.11 -8.88 -5.16
N ARG A 271 -22.91 -9.93 -5.42
CA ARG A 271 -24.26 -10.10 -4.86
C ARG A 271 -24.39 -11.50 -4.22
N PRO A 272 -24.09 -11.65 -2.92
CA PRO A 272 -24.13 -12.94 -2.23
C PRO A 272 -25.47 -13.68 -2.33
N GLU A 273 -26.59 -12.95 -2.36
CA GLU A 273 -27.94 -13.52 -2.51
C GLU A 273 -28.18 -14.24 -3.85
N LEU A 274 -27.38 -13.94 -4.89
CA LEU A 274 -27.49 -14.59 -6.19
C LEU A 274 -26.69 -15.89 -6.31
N ARG A 275 -25.87 -16.24 -5.32
CA ARG A 275 -24.98 -17.41 -5.41
C ARG A 275 -25.75 -18.71 -5.58
N ASP A 276 -26.77 -18.93 -4.75
CA ASP A 276 -27.62 -20.12 -4.83
C ASP A 276 -28.43 -20.17 -6.11
N GLU A 277 -28.91 -19.00 -6.59
CA GLU A 277 -29.62 -18.90 -7.86
C GLU A 277 -28.72 -19.32 -9.02
N ILE A 278 -27.47 -18.83 -9.08
CA ILE A 278 -26.49 -19.20 -10.11
C ILE A 278 -26.24 -20.71 -10.08
N TYR A 279 -25.99 -21.28 -8.89
CA TYR A 279 -25.79 -22.73 -8.76
C TYR A 279 -27.01 -23.53 -9.21
N CYS A 280 -28.22 -23.11 -8.83
CA CYS A 280 -29.46 -23.76 -9.24
C CYS A 280 -29.67 -23.69 -10.75
N GLN A 281 -29.36 -22.56 -11.39
CA GLN A 281 -29.46 -22.39 -12.84
C GLN A 281 -28.49 -23.33 -13.58
N ILE A 282 -27.24 -23.44 -13.11
CA ILE A 282 -26.26 -24.36 -13.71
C ILE A 282 -26.65 -25.82 -13.46
N CYS A 283 -27.04 -26.19 -12.24
CA CYS A 283 -27.49 -27.55 -11.91
C CYS A 283 -28.70 -27.96 -12.75
N LYS A 284 -29.65 -27.04 -12.99
CA LYS A 284 -30.78 -27.25 -13.88
C LYS A 284 -30.34 -27.50 -15.32
N GLN A 285 -29.41 -26.70 -15.84
CA GLN A 285 -28.87 -26.88 -17.20
C GLN A 285 -27.97 -28.11 -17.36
N LEU A 286 -27.44 -28.68 -16.28
CA LEU A 286 -26.70 -29.94 -16.30
C LEU A 286 -27.61 -31.16 -16.12
N SER A 287 -28.79 -30.99 -15.53
CA SER A 287 -29.74 -32.07 -15.24
C SER A 287 -30.50 -32.51 -16.50
N VAL A 288 -30.24 -33.73 -16.97
CA VAL A 288 -30.90 -34.31 -18.16
C VAL A 288 -30.65 -33.47 -19.43
N ASN A 289 -29.44 -32.93 -19.56
CA ASN A 289 -29.03 -32.16 -20.74
C ASN A 289 -28.67 -33.12 -21.89
N PRO A 290 -29.27 -32.99 -23.08
CA PRO A 290 -29.00 -33.89 -24.21
C PRO A 290 -27.69 -33.58 -24.95
N SER A 291 -27.08 -32.40 -24.77
CA SER A 291 -25.89 -31.97 -25.52
C SER A 291 -24.63 -32.14 -24.69
N THR A 292 -23.70 -32.97 -25.16
CA THR A 292 -22.41 -33.23 -24.51
C THR A 292 -21.53 -31.98 -24.46
N VAL A 293 -21.52 -31.17 -25.53
CA VAL A 293 -20.81 -29.88 -25.58
C VAL A 293 -21.38 -28.89 -24.57
N SER A 294 -22.71 -28.82 -24.46
CA SER A 294 -23.39 -27.97 -23.48
C SER A 294 -23.06 -28.43 -22.05
N GLN A 295 -23.07 -29.74 -21.79
CA GLN A 295 -22.67 -30.31 -20.50
C GLN A 295 -21.22 -29.99 -20.15
N ALA A 296 -20.27 -30.15 -21.08
CA ALA A 296 -18.85 -29.86 -20.84
C ALA A 296 -18.63 -28.38 -20.46
N ARG A 297 -19.24 -27.45 -21.21
CA ARG A 297 -19.23 -26.03 -20.88
C ARG A 297 -19.87 -25.76 -19.52
N GLY A 298 -21.02 -26.38 -19.21
CA GLY A 298 -21.69 -26.26 -17.92
C GLY A 298 -20.84 -26.74 -16.74
N TRP A 299 -20.11 -27.84 -16.88
CA TRP A 299 -19.19 -28.36 -15.85
C TRP A 299 -17.96 -27.49 -15.67
N ALA A 300 -17.42 -26.92 -16.75
CA ALA A 300 -16.35 -25.93 -16.65
C ALA A 300 -16.81 -24.65 -15.96
N LEU A 301 -18.02 -24.16 -16.25
CA LEU A 301 -18.63 -23.04 -15.54
C LEU A 301 -18.85 -23.35 -14.05
N MET A 302 -19.31 -24.57 -13.74
CA MET A 302 -19.43 -25.04 -12.35
C MET A 302 -18.08 -25.00 -11.64
N ALA A 303 -17.01 -25.52 -12.27
CA ALA A 303 -15.65 -25.53 -11.71
C ALA A 303 -15.11 -24.11 -11.42
N LEU A 304 -15.41 -23.15 -12.29
CA LEU A 304 -15.08 -21.74 -12.07
C LEU A 304 -15.87 -21.15 -10.91
N CYS A 305 -17.19 -21.36 -10.86
CA CYS A 305 -18.05 -20.81 -9.80
C CYS A 305 -17.63 -21.33 -8.42
N VAL A 306 -17.43 -22.64 -8.27
CA VAL A 306 -17.03 -23.23 -6.98
C VAL A 306 -15.64 -22.82 -6.52
N GLY A 307 -14.77 -22.35 -7.43
CA GLY A 307 -13.48 -21.78 -7.07
C GLY A 307 -13.53 -20.29 -6.71
N CYS A 308 -14.65 -19.60 -6.95
CA CYS A 308 -14.81 -18.17 -6.70
C CYS A 308 -15.71 -17.86 -5.51
N PHE A 309 -16.82 -18.57 -5.33
CA PHE A 309 -17.74 -18.31 -4.22
C PHE A 309 -18.44 -19.59 -3.76
N ALA A 310 -18.63 -19.76 -2.45
CA ALA A 310 -19.37 -20.89 -1.90
C ALA A 310 -20.90 -20.68 -2.03
N PRO A 311 -21.70 -21.76 -2.15
CA PRO A 311 -23.16 -21.68 -1.97
C PRO A 311 -23.51 -21.31 -0.52
N SER A 312 -24.77 -20.99 -0.27
CA SER A 312 -25.26 -20.86 1.12
C SER A 312 -25.21 -22.20 1.86
N GLU A 313 -25.25 -22.13 3.19
CA GLU A 313 -25.34 -23.32 4.05
C GLU A 313 -26.54 -24.22 3.72
N LYS A 314 -27.63 -23.64 3.18
CA LYS A 314 -28.84 -24.38 2.78
C LYS A 314 -28.61 -25.22 1.53
N LEU A 315 -27.90 -24.69 0.53
CA LEU A 315 -27.66 -25.36 -0.75
C LEU A 315 -26.39 -26.24 -0.73
N ALA A 316 -25.40 -25.90 0.09
CA ALA A 316 -24.11 -26.60 0.20
C ALA A 316 -24.22 -28.14 0.21
N PRO A 317 -25.03 -28.79 1.09
CA PRO A 317 -25.07 -30.25 1.12
C PRO A 317 -25.67 -30.87 -0.16
N TYR A 318 -26.65 -30.21 -0.78
CA TYR A 318 -27.23 -30.66 -2.05
C TYR A 318 -26.26 -30.48 -3.21
N LEU A 319 -25.50 -29.38 -3.23
CA LEU A 319 -24.47 -29.14 -4.24
C LEU A 319 -23.34 -30.18 -4.10
N HIS A 320 -22.88 -30.49 -2.90
CA HIS A 320 -21.89 -31.55 -2.67
C HIS A 320 -22.34 -32.90 -3.24
N SER A 321 -23.59 -33.30 -2.98
CA SER A 321 -24.16 -34.55 -3.51
C SER A 321 -24.32 -34.51 -5.04
N PHE A 322 -24.68 -33.34 -5.60
CA PHE A 322 -24.74 -33.14 -7.05
C PHE A 322 -23.36 -33.28 -7.72
N LEU A 323 -22.34 -32.63 -7.16
CA LEU A 323 -20.96 -32.71 -7.66
C LEU A 323 -20.40 -34.14 -7.57
N ALA A 324 -20.74 -34.86 -6.49
CA ALA A 324 -20.35 -36.27 -6.30
C ALA A 324 -20.94 -37.23 -7.35
N LYS A 325 -22.01 -36.84 -8.05
CA LYS A 325 -22.63 -37.60 -9.16
C LYS A 325 -22.21 -37.08 -10.54
N GLY A 326 -21.32 -36.08 -10.60
CA GLY A 326 -20.81 -35.51 -11.84
C GLY A 326 -19.81 -36.42 -12.57
N PRO A 327 -19.39 -36.03 -13.79
CA PRO A 327 -18.39 -36.75 -14.58
C PRO A 327 -17.09 -36.99 -13.79
N PRO A 328 -16.44 -38.15 -13.91
CA PRO A 328 -15.24 -38.48 -13.12
C PRO A 328 -14.13 -37.41 -13.17
N SER A 329 -13.95 -36.78 -14.33
CA SER A 329 -12.94 -35.74 -14.57
C SER A 329 -13.21 -34.45 -13.78
N TYR A 330 -14.48 -34.04 -13.64
CA TYR A 330 -14.86 -32.82 -12.91
C TYR A 330 -15.31 -33.06 -11.46
N ASN A 331 -15.76 -34.26 -11.12
CA ASN A 331 -16.34 -34.58 -9.82
C ASN A 331 -15.37 -34.31 -8.67
N LYS A 332 -14.18 -34.93 -8.70
CA LYS A 332 -13.16 -34.69 -7.66
C LYS A 332 -12.68 -33.25 -7.69
N TYR A 333 -12.35 -32.74 -8.88
CA TYR A 333 -11.83 -31.39 -9.08
C TYR A 333 -12.74 -30.28 -8.52
N CYS A 334 -14.05 -30.34 -8.81
CA CYS A 334 -15.02 -29.37 -8.31
C CYS A 334 -15.26 -29.49 -6.81
N ARG A 335 -15.24 -30.71 -6.25
CA ARG A 335 -15.39 -30.91 -4.79
C ARG A 335 -14.20 -30.36 -4.02
N ASP A 336 -12.98 -30.63 -4.48
CA ASP A 336 -11.76 -30.12 -3.86
C ASP A 336 -11.73 -28.59 -3.91
N ARG A 337 -12.08 -27.97 -5.07
CA ARG A 337 -12.20 -26.51 -5.21
C ARG A 337 -13.26 -25.91 -4.29
N LEU A 338 -14.45 -26.51 -4.22
CA LEU A 338 -15.51 -26.06 -3.33
C LEU A 338 -15.07 -26.08 -1.87
N GLN A 339 -14.41 -27.16 -1.43
CA GLN A 339 -13.88 -27.28 -0.07
C GLN A 339 -12.85 -26.18 0.22
N ARG A 340 -11.95 -25.91 -0.72
CA ARG A 340 -10.95 -24.83 -0.59
C ARG A 340 -11.60 -23.45 -0.49
N THR A 341 -12.63 -23.16 -1.29
CA THR A 341 -13.38 -21.91 -1.24
C THR A 341 -14.22 -21.78 0.04
N LEU A 342 -14.74 -22.88 0.58
CA LEU A 342 -15.40 -22.88 1.90
C LEU A 342 -14.41 -22.55 3.04
N GLN A 343 -13.17 -23.02 2.95
CA GLN A 343 -12.12 -22.77 3.94
C GLN A 343 -11.58 -21.33 3.88
N ASN A 344 -11.25 -20.85 2.69
CA ASN A 344 -10.54 -19.57 2.50
C ASN A 344 -11.48 -18.38 2.22
N GLY A 345 -12.76 -18.64 1.94
CA GLY A 345 -13.77 -17.64 1.67
C GLY A 345 -13.95 -17.33 0.20
N ALA A 346 -14.86 -16.39 -0.10
CA ALA A 346 -15.15 -15.98 -1.47
C ALA A 346 -14.06 -15.04 -2.02
N ARG A 347 -13.79 -15.18 -3.31
CA ARG A 347 -12.94 -14.29 -4.11
C ARG A 347 -13.57 -12.90 -4.26
N SER A 348 -12.74 -11.90 -4.52
CA SER A 348 -13.17 -10.52 -4.79
C SER A 348 -13.07 -10.13 -6.26
N GLN A 349 -12.33 -10.90 -7.06
CA GLN A 349 -12.18 -10.71 -8.50
C GLN A 349 -12.62 -11.97 -9.27
N PRO A 350 -13.07 -11.81 -10.53
CA PRO A 350 -13.38 -12.94 -11.38
C PRO A 350 -12.11 -13.72 -11.76
N PRO A 351 -12.25 -14.95 -12.29
CA PRO A 351 -11.12 -15.77 -12.68
C PRO A 351 -10.18 -15.07 -13.67
N SER A 352 -8.88 -15.24 -13.42
CA SER A 352 -7.84 -14.77 -14.33
C SER A 352 -7.69 -15.70 -15.54
N TRP A 353 -6.97 -15.24 -16.57
CA TRP A 353 -6.60 -16.05 -17.74
C TRP A 353 -5.85 -17.32 -17.33
N HIS A 354 -4.97 -17.22 -16.34
CA HIS A 354 -4.22 -18.35 -15.79
C HIS A 354 -5.13 -19.42 -15.18
N GLU A 355 -6.21 -19.01 -14.49
CA GLU A 355 -7.20 -19.94 -13.93
C GLU A 355 -7.99 -20.67 -15.03
N LEU A 356 -8.32 -19.97 -16.11
CA LEU A 356 -9.00 -20.56 -17.27
C LEU A 356 -8.13 -21.59 -17.97
N ASN A 357 -6.84 -21.30 -18.13
CA ASN A 357 -5.89 -22.26 -18.70
C ASN A 357 -5.72 -23.50 -17.79
N ALA A 358 -5.74 -23.33 -16.47
CA ALA A 358 -5.61 -24.43 -15.52
C ALA A 358 -6.79 -25.43 -15.56
N ILE A 359 -7.99 -24.94 -15.86
CA ILE A 359 -9.18 -25.79 -16.01
C ILE A 359 -9.07 -26.73 -17.21
N ARG A 360 -8.42 -26.28 -18.30
CA ARG A 360 -8.21 -27.10 -19.50
C ARG A 360 -7.56 -28.44 -19.16
N ASN A 361 -6.51 -28.38 -18.34
CA ASN A 361 -5.68 -29.53 -18.02
C ASN A 361 -6.08 -30.19 -16.70
N GLN A 362 -7.12 -29.67 -16.01
CA GLN A 362 -7.53 -30.10 -14.66
C GLN A 362 -6.36 -30.16 -13.67
N GLN A 363 -5.44 -29.22 -13.81
CA GLN A 363 -4.17 -29.17 -13.08
C GLN A 363 -4.15 -28.03 -12.07
N THR A 364 -3.33 -28.20 -11.04
CA THR A 364 -2.90 -27.10 -10.18
C THR A 364 -2.05 -26.11 -10.99
N MET A 365 -2.20 -24.83 -10.71
CA MET A 365 -1.39 -23.79 -11.33
C MET A 365 0.01 -23.79 -10.73
N THR A 366 1.02 -23.39 -11.50
CA THR A 366 2.36 -23.14 -10.96
C THR A 366 2.66 -21.65 -11.03
N LEU A 367 2.87 -21.00 -9.89
CA LEU A 367 3.21 -19.59 -9.78
C LEU A 367 4.72 -19.43 -9.57
N ALA A 368 5.33 -18.53 -10.35
CA ALA A 368 6.73 -18.15 -10.19
C ALA A 368 6.84 -17.00 -9.19
N VAL A 369 7.59 -17.21 -8.10
CA VAL A 369 7.84 -16.20 -7.07
C VAL A 369 9.33 -15.88 -7.01
N ASN A 370 9.66 -14.62 -7.23
CA ASN A 370 11.02 -14.10 -7.25
C ASN A 370 11.48 -13.75 -5.83
N LEU A 371 12.69 -14.18 -5.50
CA LEU A 371 13.35 -13.88 -4.23
C LEU A 371 14.35 -12.72 -4.40
N PRO A 372 14.65 -11.99 -3.32
CA PRO A 372 15.61 -10.90 -3.32
C PRO A 372 17.01 -11.27 -3.78
N ASP A 373 17.40 -12.54 -3.74
CA ASP A 373 18.69 -13.06 -4.21
C ASP A 373 18.74 -13.34 -5.73
N SER A 374 17.71 -12.93 -6.48
CA SER A 374 17.49 -13.22 -7.92
C SER A 374 17.05 -14.66 -8.22
N SER A 375 16.89 -15.53 -7.24
CA SER A 375 16.35 -16.86 -7.49
C SER A 375 14.83 -16.82 -7.65
N THR A 376 14.28 -17.76 -8.42
CA THR A 376 12.83 -17.91 -8.61
C THR A 376 12.40 -19.27 -8.11
N LYS A 377 11.32 -19.31 -7.33
CA LYS A 377 10.70 -20.53 -6.83
C LYS A 377 9.37 -20.76 -7.53
N TYR A 378 9.08 -22.00 -7.88
CA TYR A 378 7.85 -22.40 -8.57
C TYR A 378 6.96 -23.16 -7.60
N LEU A 379 5.82 -22.57 -7.27
CA LEU A 379 4.91 -23.05 -6.22
C LEU A 379 3.60 -23.48 -6.84
N GLU A 380 3.03 -24.58 -6.34
CA GLU A 380 1.68 -24.97 -6.72
C GLU A 380 0.63 -24.08 -6.05
N ALA A 381 -0.35 -23.65 -6.83
CA ALA A 381 -1.46 -22.82 -6.38
C ALA A 381 -2.78 -23.26 -7.02
N ASP A 382 -3.87 -22.99 -6.31
CA ASP A 382 -5.24 -23.11 -6.77
C ASP A 382 -5.95 -21.74 -6.73
N SER A 383 -7.21 -21.72 -7.17
CA SER A 383 -8.03 -20.50 -7.17
C SER A 383 -8.27 -19.90 -5.79
N ALA A 384 -8.15 -20.69 -4.72
CA ALA A 384 -8.39 -20.27 -3.35
C ALA A 384 -7.09 -19.97 -2.58
N THR A 385 -5.92 -20.03 -3.24
CA THR A 385 -4.63 -19.86 -2.58
C THR A 385 -4.48 -18.44 -2.07
N THR A 386 -4.21 -18.32 -0.77
CA THR A 386 -4.04 -17.04 -0.09
C THR A 386 -2.57 -16.60 -0.06
N ALA A 387 -2.33 -15.31 0.09
CA ALA A 387 -0.98 -14.78 0.27
C ALA A 387 -0.28 -15.38 1.50
N GLY A 388 -1.03 -15.67 2.57
CA GLY A 388 -0.50 -16.32 3.77
C GLY A 388 -0.06 -17.77 3.54
N GLU A 389 -0.86 -18.55 2.81
CA GLU A 389 -0.49 -19.93 2.42
C GLU A 389 0.76 -19.92 1.54
N LEU A 390 0.83 -19.04 0.54
CA LEU A 390 1.99 -18.96 -0.35
C LEU A 390 3.27 -18.52 0.38
N CYS A 391 3.17 -17.56 1.30
CA CYS A 391 4.30 -17.16 2.16
C CYS A 391 4.79 -18.33 3.01
N THR A 392 3.87 -19.14 3.54
CA THR A 392 4.20 -20.32 4.36
C THR A 392 4.93 -21.37 3.53
N GLN A 393 4.41 -21.70 2.34
CA GLN A 393 5.04 -22.66 1.43
C GLN A 393 6.46 -22.24 1.00
N ILE A 394 6.66 -20.97 0.65
CA ILE A 394 7.98 -20.45 0.28
C ILE A 394 8.93 -20.56 1.46
N SER A 395 8.49 -20.10 2.64
CA SER A 395 9.31 -20.07 3.85
C SER A 395 9.81 -21.47 4.20
N GLU A 396 8.95 -22.48 4.13
CA GLU A 396 9.33 -23.86 4.39
C GLU A 396 10.26 -24.43 3.33
N ASN A 397 10.03 -24.11 2.04
CA ASN A 397 10.91 -24.57 0.97
C ASN A 397 12.34 -24.04 1.08
N ILE A 398 12.49 -22.78 1.49
CA ILE A 398 13.81 -22.16 1.64
C ILE A 398 14.43 -22.40 3.03
N GLY A 399 13.70 -23.03 3.95
CA GLY A 399 14.15 -23.27 5.33
C GLY A 399 14.18 -22.02 6.21
N LEU A 400 13.36 -21.01 5.90
CA LEU A 400 13.24 -19.77 6.66
C LEU A 400 12.60 -20.03 8.03
N GLN A 401 13.36 -19.79 9.09
CA GLN A 401 12.91 -19.92 10.48
C GLN A 401 12.24 -18.62 10.95
N ASP A 402 12.86 -17.48 10.69
CA ASP A 402 12.26 -16.17 10.98
C ASP A 402 11.32 -15.73 9.85
N LYS A 403 10.08 -16.21 9.93
CA LYS A 403 9.02 -15.87 8.97
C LYS A 403 8.45 -14.46 9.18
N PHE A 404 8.68 -13.83 10.33
CA PHE A 404 7.98 -12.60 10.70
C PHE A 404 8.32 -11.46 9.74
N GLY A 405 7.29 -10.74 9.28
CA GLY A 405 7.45 -9.54 8.46
C GLY A 405 7.96 -9.78 7.04
N PHE A 406 8.09 -11.03 6.58
CA PHE A 406 8.15 -11.34 5.15
C PHE A 406 6.73 -11.35 4.57
N SER A 407 6.58 -10.75 3.39
CA SER A 407 5.29 -10.60 2.70
C SER A 407 5.46 -10.83 1.20
N LEU A 408 4.33 -11.08 0.54
CA LEU A 408 4.25 -11.23 -0.90
C LEU A 408 3.86 -9.91 -1.55
N PHE A 409 4.48 -9.59 -2.67
CA PHE A 409 4.24 -8.41 -3.46
C PHE A 409 3.99 -8.84 -4.91
N ILE A 410 3.19 -8.09 -5.63
CA ILE A 410 3.01 -8.24 -7.07
C ILE A 410 3.46 -6.96 -7.77
N THR A 411 4.21 -7.09 -8.85
CA THR A 411 4.65 -5.94 -9.64
C THR A 411 4.12 -6.03 -11.05
N VAL A 412 3.55 -4.94 -11.56
CA VAL A 412 3.04 -4.86 -12.94
C VAL A 412 3.39 -3.50 -13.51
N PHE A 413 3.97 -3.45 -14.72
CA PHE A 413 4.44 -2.20 -15.36
C PHE A 413 5.33 -1.30 -14.47
N GLY A 414 6.08 -1.88 -13.54
CA GLY A 414 6.96 -1.16 -12.61
C GLY A 414 6.26 -0.65 -11.33
N GLU A 415 4.93 -0.73 -11.25
CA GLU A 415 4.18 -0.47 -10.02
C GLU A 415 4.27 -1.70 -9.10
N VAL A 416 4.40 -1.46 -7.78
CA VAL A 416 4.52 -2.51 -6.77
C VAL A 416 3.29 -2.48 -5.86
N ILE A 417 2.55 -3.58 -5.81
CA ILE A 417 1.36 -3.74 -4.99
C ILE A 417 1.66 -4.77 -3.89
N ARG A 418 1.26 -4.45 -2.66
CA ARG A 418 1.43 -5.32 -1.49
C ARG A 418 0.28 -6.29 -1.40
N LEU A 419 0.57 -7.57 -1.24
CA LEU A 419 -0.43 -8.59 -0.96
C LEU A 419 -0.44 -8.82 0.55
N GLU A 420 -1.41 -8.22 1.23
CA GLU A 420 -1.53 -8.34 2.68
C GLU A 420 -1.54 -9.82 3.10
N ALA A 421 -0.55 -10.20 3.91
CA ALA A 421 -0.47 -11.55 4.45
C ALA A 421 -1.71 -11.83 5.29
N GLY A 422 -2.51 -12.83 4.87
CA GLY A 422 -3.82 -13.11 5.46
C GLY A 422 -4.72 -13.86 4.47
N LYS A 423 -6.03 -13.57 4.49
CA LYS A 423 -7.06 -14.19 3.63
C LYS A 423 -7.12 -13.60 2.20
N TYR A 424 -6.19 -12.72 1.84
CA TYR A 424 -6.17 -12.14 0.50
C TYR A 424 -5.78 -13.21 -0.53
N HIS A 425 -6.61 -13.41 -1.55
CA HIS A 425 -6.37 -14.41 -2.59
C HIS A 425 -5.34 -13.91 -3.60
N VAL A 426 -4.30 -14.70 -3.88
CA VAL A 426 -3.23 -14.30 -4.81
C VAL A 426 -3.78 -14.11 -6.23
N MET A 427 -4.72 -14.98 -6.63
CA MET A 427 -5.36 -14.91 -7.94
C MET A 427 -6.26 -13.68 -8.11
N ASP A 428 -6.73 -13.05 -7.03
CA ASP A 428 -7.45 -11.78 -7.12
C ASP A 428 -6.52 -10.65 -7.59
N ALA A 429 -5.30 -10.59 -7.04
CA ALA A 429 -4.31 -9.62 -7.49
C ALA A 429 -3.89 -9.83 -8.94
N ILE A 430 -3.67 -11.09 -9.34
CA ILE A 430 -3.30 -11.42 -10.73
C ILE A 430 -4.43 -11.03 -11.68
N SER A 431 -5.69 -11.36 -11.35
CA SER A 431 -6.86 -10.98 -12.15
C SER A 431 -6.99 -9.46 -12.29
N GLN A 432 -6.70 -8.71 -11.24
CA GLN A 432 -6.68 -7.25 -11.29
C GLN A 432 -5.56 -6.72 -12.22
N CYS A 433 -4.34 -7.25 -12.11
CA CYS A 433 -3.25 -6.87 -13.01
C CYS A 433 -3.57 -7.15 -14.48
N GLU A 434 -4.21 -8.28 -14.79
CA GLU A 434 -4.65 -8.62 -16.16
C GLU A 434 -5.72 -7.65 -16.68
N GLN A 435 -6.68 -7.27 -15.83
CA GLN A 435 -7.70 -6.27 -16.19
C GLN A 435 -7.07 -4.90 -16.46
N ASP A 436 -6.17 -4.44 -15.59
CA ASP A 436 -5.46 -3.16 -15.75
C ASP A 436 -4.58 -3.16 -17.01
N ALA A 437 -3.94 -4.29 -17.33
CA ALA A 437 -3.15 -4.46 -18.55
C ALA A 437 -4.01 -4.41 -19.81
N LYS A 438 -5.20 -5.02 -19.77
CA LYS A 438 -6.19 -4.96 -20.85
C LYS A 438 -6.66 -3.53 -21.12
N GLU A 439 -6.92 -2.75 -20.08
CA GLU A 439 -7.27 -1.33 -20.22
C GLU A 439 -6.14 -0.51 -20.88
N ARG A 440 -4.89 -0.94 -20.69
CA ARG A 440 -3.70 -0.37 -21.36
C ARG A 440 -3.43 -0.97 -22.75
N GLY A 441 -4.29 -1.87 -23.25
CA GLY A 441 -4.20 -2.47 -24.58
C GLY A 441 -3.29 -3.71 -24.70
N VAL A 442 -2.86 -4.28 -23.56
CA VAL A 442 -2.06 -5.52 -23.52
C VAL A 442 -3.00 -6.71 -23.32
N ALA A 443 -2.79 -7.80 -24.06
CA ALA A 443 -3.59 -9.02 -23.88
C ALA A 443 -3.38 -9.63 -22.49
N GLU A 444 -4.43 -10.19 -21.87
CA GLU A 444 -4.37 -10.69 -20.49
C GLU A 444 -3.26 -11.73 -20.29
N ARG A 445 -3.02 -12.60 -21.29
CA ARG A 445 -1.93 -13.59 -21.32
C ARG A 445 -0.54 -12.96 -21.25
N ASP A 446 -0.35 -11.84 -21.92
CA ASP A 446 0.97 -11.23 -22.12
C ASP A 446 1.25 -10.17 -21.04
N THR A 447 0.44 -10.16 -19.96
CA THR A 447 0.58 -9.24 -18.83
C THR A 447 1.89 -9.51 -18.07
N PRO A 448 2.79 -8.52 -17.94
CA PRO A 448 4.11 -8.72 -17.34
C PRO A 448 4.09 -8.59 -15.81
N TRP A 449 3.17 -9.28 -15.14
CA TRP A 449 3.14 -9.29 -13.68
C TRP A 449 4.23 -10.21 -13.11
N GLN A 450 4.76 -9.88 -11.92
CA GLN A 450 5.75 -10.71 -11.21
C GLN A 450 5.42 -10.75 -9.72
N LEU A 451 5.46 -11.95 -9.12
CA LEU A 451 5.36 -12.11 -7.67
C LEU A 451 6.75 -12.02 -7.03
N ILE A 452 6.85 -11.31 -5.91
CA ILE A 452 8.10 -11.08 -5.18
C ILE A 452 7.86 -11.38 -3.69
N PHE A 453 8.69 -12.23 -3.09
CA PHE A 453 8.66 -12.52 -1.66
C PHE A 453 9.80 -11.81 -0.96
N ARG A 454 9.52 -10.79 -0.14
CA ARG A 454 10.55 -9.92 0.44
C ARG A 454 10.17 -9.43 1.84
N LYS A 455 11.14 -8.91 2.59
CA LYS A 455 10.92 -8.35 3.94
C LYS A 455 10.15 -7.04 3.82
N GLU A 456 8.97 -6.99 4.41
CA GLU A 456 8.13 -5.80 4.56
C GLU A 456 8.39 -5.09 5.89
N MET A 457 8.55 -5.84 6.99
CA MET A 457 8.69 -5.26 8.33
C MET A 457 9.70 -6.01 9.18
N PHE A 458 10.47 -5.28 9.99
CA PHE A 458 11.35 -5.88 11.00
C PHE A 458 10.62 -6.06 12.34
N ALA A 459 10.90 -7.16 13.03
CA ALA A 459 10.52 -7.30 14.44
C ALA A 459 11.36 -6.35 15.32
N PRO A 460 10.79 -5.80 16.41
CA PRO A 460 11.57 -5.07 17.40
C PRO A 460 12.75 -5.90 17.95
N TRP A 461 12.55 -7.19 18.22
CA TRP A 461 13.55 -8.15 18.73
C TRP A 461 14.49 -8.74 17.69
N GLN A 462 14.38 -8.33 16.42
CA GLN A 462 15.28 -8.84 15.39
C GLN A 462 16.74 -8.54 15.76
N GLY A 463 17.55 -9.60 15.86
CA GLY A 463 18.97 -9.53 16.23
C GLY A 463 19.29 -9.99 17.66
N LEU A 464 18.29 -10.37 18.47
CA LEU A 464 18.51 -10.92 19.81
C LEU A 464 18.85 -12.41 19.84
N SER A 465 18.34 -13.19 18.87
CA SER A 465 18.62 -14.63 18.73
C SER A 465 19.75 -14.89 17.73
N VAL A 466 20.23 -16.14 17.68
CA VAL A 466 21.13 -16.58 16.61
C VAL A 466 20.52 -16.20 15.25
N PRO A 467 21.23 -15.44 14.41
CA PRO A 467 20.67 -14.94 13.17
C PRO A 467 20.35 -16.09 12.22
N ASP A 468 19.10 -16.14 11.75
CA ASP A 468 18.69 -17.02 10.67
C ASP A 468 19.47 -16.64 9.40
N SER A 469 20.41 -17.50 9.00
CA SER A 469 21.26 -17.27 7.84
C SER A 469 20.48 -17.06 6.54
N VAL A 470 19.33 -17.72 6.38
CA VAL A 470 18.48 -17.60 5.18
C VAL A 470 17.83 -16.22 5.17
N ALA A 471 17.22 -15.83 6.30
CA ALA A 471 16.63 -14.50 6.45
C ALA A 471 17.66 -13.39 6.20
N VAL A 472 18.84 -13.49 6.83
CA VAL A 472 19.91 -12.50 6.69
C VAL A 472 20.38 -12.38 5.24
N ASN A 473 20.56 -13.49 4.53
CA ASN A 473 20.96 -13.47 3.12
C ASN A 473 19.91 -12.80 2.23
N LEU A 474 18.63 -13.13 2.39
CA LEU A 474 17.55 -12.53 1.60
C LEU A 474 17.41 -11.03 1.86
N ILE A 475 17.43 -10.62 3.13
CA ILE A 475 17.30 -9.21 3.52
C ILE A 475 18.53 -8.42 3.05
N TYR A 476 19.73 -8.98 3.19
CA TYR A 476 20.95 -8.39 2.65
C TYR A 476 20.83 -8.13 1.13
N SER A 477 20.46 -9.15 0.35
CA SER A 477 20.28 -8.98 -1.09
C SER A 477 19.18 -7.96 -1.44
N GLN A 478 18.09 -7.90 -0.67
CA GLN A 478 17.06 -6.88 -0.80
C GLN A 478 17.62 -5.47 -0.59
N VAL A 479 18.39 -5.25 0.48
CA VAL A 479 18.96 -3.93 0.82
C VAL A 479 19.94 -3.47 -0.25
N ILE A 480 20.87 -4.33 -0.68
CA ILE A 480 21.86 -3.97 -1.71
C ILE A 480 21.19 -3.62 -3.03
N LYS A 481 20.23 -4.44 -3.50
CA LYS A 481 19.50 -4.14 -4.75
C LYS A 481 18.63 -2.89 -4.63
N GLY A 482 18.01 -2.65 -3.48
CA GLY A 482 17.21 -1.45 -3.25
C GLY A 482 18.07 -0.18 -3.21
N LEU A 483 19.29 -0.23 -2.67
CA LEU A 483 20.26 0.86 -2.76
C LEU A 483 20.62 1.16 -4.22
N GLN A 484 20.90 0.12 -5.01
CA GLN A 484 21.21 0.26 -6.44
C GLN A 484 20.07 0.88 -7.26
N LYS A 485 18.82 0.50 -6.97
CA LYS A 485 17.62 1.08 -7.59
C LYS A 485 17.26 2.47 -7.05
N GLY A 486 17.85 2.89 -5.93
CA GLY A 486 17.54 4.14 -5.23
C GLY A 486 16.24 4.11 -4.42
N GLU A 487 15.74 2.91 -4.10
CA GLU A 487 14.62 2.64 -3.17
C GLU A 487 15.05 2.98 -1.74
N TYR A 488 16.24 2.54 -1.34
CA TYR A 488 16.88 2.94 -0.09
C TYR A 488 17.91 4.03 -0.38
N ARG A 489 17.98 5.05 0.49
CA ARG A 489 18.90 6.18 0.32
C ARG A 489 19.65 6.45 1.61
N CYS A 490 20.96 6.59 1.51
CA CYS A 490 21.81 7.06 2.59
C CYS A 490 21.90 8.60 2.54
N THR A 491 21.94 9.23 3.72
CA THR A 491 22.07 10.69 3.82
C THR A 491 23.52 11.13 3.82
N GLN A 492 24.43 10.26 4.28
CA GLN A 492 25.86 10.53 4.33
C GLN A 492 26.64 9.60 3.39
N GLU A 493 27.69 10.13 2.75
CA GLU A 493 28.56 9.33 1.87
C GLU A 493 29.34 8.26 2.65
N SER A 494 29.68 8.53 3.91
CA SER A 494 30.34 7.59 4.82
C SER A 494 29.52 6.31 5.06
N GLU A 495 28.19 6.43 5.16
CA GLU A 495 27.27 5.30 5.32
C GLU A 495 27.31 4.42 4.07
N LEU A 496 27.23 5.03 2.89
CA LEU A 496 27.28 4.30 1.62
C LEU A 496 28.64 3.65 1.39
N ALA A 497 29.73 4.35 1.74
CA ALA A 497 31.09 3.81 1.69
C ALA A 497 31.27 2.61 2.63
N MET A 498 30.64 2.64 3.82
CA MET A 498 30.66 1.50 4.75
C MET A 498 29.94 0.28 4.17
N ILE A 499 28.75 0.46 3.58
CA ILE A 499 28.00 -0.65 2.96
C ILE A 499 28.77 -1.20 1.76
N ALA A 500 29.36 -0.35 0.93
CA ALA A 500 30.20 -0.77 -0.19
C ALA A 500 31.45 -1.52 0.29
N ALA A 501 32.07 -1.07 1.38
CA ALA A 501 33.20 -1.76 2.01
C ALA A 501 32.81 -3.14 2.57
N GLN A 502 31.63 -3.25 3.19
CA GLN A 502 31.08 -4.51 3.66
C GLN A 502 30.78 -5.46 2.49
N GLN A 503 30.16 -4.97 1.40
CA GLN A 503 29.89 -5.76 0.20
C GLN A 503 31.19 -6.26 -0.44
N TYR A 504 32.20 -5.39 -0.61
CA TYR A 504 33.51 -5.79 -1.12
C TYR A 504 34.15 -6.90 -0.26
N TYR A 505 34.09 -6.77 1.07
CA TYR A 505 34.60 -7.79 1.99
C TYR A 505 33.85 -9.12 1.88
N ILE A 506 32.53 -9.08 1.68
CA ILE A 506 31.69 -10.26 1.48
C ILE A 506 32.07 -10.99 0.19
N ASP A 507 32.38 -10.26 -0.88
CA ASP A 507 32.66 -10.83 -2.20
C ASP A 507 34.12 -11.27 -2.36
N HIS A 508 35.08 -10.52 -1.80
CA HIS A 508 36.53 -10.68 -2.05
C HIS A 508 37.37 -10.97 -0.80
N GLY A 509 36.79 -10.85 0.39
CA GLY A 509 37.49 -11.03 1.66
C GLY A 509 38.36 -9.82 2.07
N ALA A 510 39.40 -10.07 2.87
CA ALA A 510 40.19 -9.03 3.53
C ALA A 510 41.18 -8.28 2.61
N ASN A 511 41.50 -8.83 1.44
CA ASN A 511 42.53 -8.28 0.56
C ASN A 511 41.92 -7.28 -0.43
N VAL A 512 42.26 -6.00 -0.30
CA VAL A 512 41.79 -4.96 -1.22
C VAL A 512 42.67 -4.91 -2.46
N VAL A 513 42.11 -5.33 -3.59
CA VAL A 513 42.69 -5.23 -4.93
C VAL A 513 42.04 -4.06 -5.68
N SER A 514 42.81 -2.99 -5.89
CA SER A 514 42.31 -1.74 -6.49
C SER A 514 41.77 -1.91 -7.91
N SER A 515 42.34 -2.81 -8.73
CA SER A 515 41.85 -3.07 -10.10
C SER A 515 40.47 -3.73 -10.12
N THR A 516 40.19 -4.64 -9.19
CA THR A 516 38.87 -5.28 -9.05
C THR A 516 37.82 -4.26 -8.63
N LEU A 517 38.14 -3.44 -7.61
CA LEU A 517 37.24 -2.39 -7.13
C LEU A 517 36.91 -1.38 -8.24
N HIS A 518 37.90 -0.98 -9.06
CA HIS A 518 37.70 -0.07 -10.19
C HIS A 518 36.70 -0.61 -11.21
N ASN A 519 36.78 -1.90 -11.55
CA ASN A 519 35.91 -2.53 -12.54
C ASN A 519 34.47 -2.75 -12.03
N GLU A 520 34.31 -2.97 -10.73
CA GLU A 520 33.04 -3.37 -10.12
C GLU A 520 32.35 -2.25 -9.33
N ILE A 521 32.92 -1.04 -9.30
CA ILE A 521 32.38 0.06 -8.50
C ILE A 521 30.91 0.40 -8.79
N THR A 522 30.46 0.17 -10.02
CA THR A 522 29.07 0.36 -10.45
C THR A 522 28.10 -0.65 -9.82
N GLN A 523 28.60 -1.77 -9.28
CA GLN A 523 27.82 -2.77 -8.53
C GLN A 523 27.69 -2.42 -7.05
N TYR A 524 28.60 -1.59 -6.51
CA TYR A 524 28.61 -1.17 -5.11
C TYR A 524 27.95 0.21 -4.92
N ILE A 525 28.13 1.14 -5.87
CA ILE A 525 27.64 2.51 -5.77
C ILE A 525 26.61 2.80 -6.88
N PRO A 526 25.43 3.35 -6.55
CA PRO A 526 24.43 3.71 -7.54
C PRO A 526 24.96 4.70 -8.59
N SER A 527 24.66 4.48 -9.87
CA SER A 527 25.22 5.27 -10.97
C SER A 527 24.91 6.77 -10.87
N ARG A 528 23.82 7.15 -10.19
CA ARG A 528 23.47 8.57 -9.93
C ARG A 528 24.50 9.25 -9.03
N ILE A 529 24.95 8.57 -7.98
CA ILE A 529 25.90 9.09 -6.99
C ILE A 529 27.32 9.05 -7.55
N LEU A 530 27.65 7.97 -8.27
CA LEU A 530 28.96 7.81 -8.91
C LEU A 530 29.28 8.92 -9.92
N LYS A 531 28.26 9.43 -10.65
CA LYS A 531 28.40 10.56 -11.58
C LYS A 531 28.76 11.88 -10.89
N VAL A 532 28.36 12.08 -9.64
CA VAL A 532 28.60 13.32 -8.89
C VAL A 532 29.96 13.28 -8.20
N GLY A 533 30.27 12.19 -7.49
CA GLY A 533 31.53 12.04 -6.75
C GLY A 533 32.72 11.63 -7.61
N GLY A 534 32.49 10.97 -8.76
CA GLY A 534 33.54 10.43 -9.62
C GLY A 534 34.11 9.08 -9.12
N HIS A 535 34.58 8.25 -10.05
CA HIS A 535 35.06 6.89 -9.78
C HIS A 535 36.21 6.87 -8.76
N MET A 536 37.27 7.65 -9.01
CA MET A 536 38.47 7.69 -8.15
C MET A 536 38.19 8.11 -6.70
N HIS A 537 37.24 9.01 -6.48
CA HIS A 537 36.88 9.46 -5.14
C HIS A 537 36.30 8.30 -4.32
N TRP A 538 35.32 7.60 -4.88
CA TRP A 538 34.66 6.48 -4.22
C TRP A 538 35.59 5.28 -4.04
N GLU A 539 36.49 5.01 -4.99
CA GLU A 539 37.51 3.95 -4.85
C GLU A 539 38.43 4.20 -3.65
N ASN A 540 38.92 5.43 -3.50
CA ASN A 540 39.76 5.82 -2.38
C ASN A 540 39.01 5.72 -1.05
N LEU A 541 37.77 6.24 -1.02
CA LEU A 541 36.94 6.23 0.18
C LEU A 541 36.58 4.81 0.64
N ILE A 542 36.20 3.92 -0.29
CA ILE A 542 35.92 2.52 0.02
C ILE A 542 37.20 1.82 0.49
N THR A 543 38.32 2.00 -0.21
CA THR A 543 39.61 1.39 0.16
C THR A 543 40.05 1.79 1.57
N GLU A 544 39.93 3.08 1.91
CA GLU A 544 40.24 3.59 3.23
C GLU A 544 39.31 3.01 4.30
N THR A 545 38.02 2.93 4.00
CA THR A 545 36.99 2.39 4.90
C THR A 545 37.21 0.91 5.17
N VAL A 546 37.48 0.09 4.14
CA VAL A 546 37.79 -1.34 4.28
C VAL A 546 39.00 -1.55 5.19
N LYS A 547 40.09 -0.79 4.97
CA LYS A 547 41.32 -0.89 5.80
C LYS A 547 41.09 -0.52 7.27
N LYS A 548 40.25 0.48 7.54
CA LYS A 548 39.95 0.94 8.91
C LYS A 548 38.95 0.04 9.64
N SER A 549 38.12 -0.70 8.89
CA SER A 549 37.00 -1.48 9.40
C SER A 549 37.39 -2.56 10.41
N TYR A 550 36.47 -2.83 11.33
CA TYR A 550 36.65 -3.85 12.36
C TYR A 550 36.59 -5.27 11.77
N PHE A 551 35.77 -5.49 10.74
CA PHE A 551 35.57 -6.80 10.13
C PHE A 551 36.78 -7.32 9.36
N VAL A 552 37.59 -6.42 8.78
CA VAL A 552 38.89 -6.79 8.19
C VAL A 552 39.93 -7.08 9.26
N LYS A 553 40.06 -6.21 10.27
CA LYS A 553 41.05 -6.36 11.35
C LYS A 553 40.80 -7.60 12.19
N GLY A 554 39.53 -7.89 12.47
CA GLY A 554 39.09 -9.03 13.27
C GLY A 554 38.84 -10.31 12.47
N LYS A 555 39.00 -10.30 11.14
CA LYS A 555 38.64 -11.41 10.23
C LYS A 555 37.25 -12.00 10.54
N VAL A 556 36.27 -11.12 10.63
CA VAL A 556 34.92 -11.45 11.08
C VAL A 556 34.21 -12.30 10.01
N PRO A 557 33.50 -13.39 10.39
CA PRO A 557 32.74 -14.19 9.44
C PRO A 557 31.75 -13.38 8.60
N VAL A 558 31.67 -13.71 7.31
CA VAL A 558 30.81 -13.04 6.32
C VAL A 558 29.35 -12.94 6.77
N GLY A 559 28.83 -13.97 7.43
CA GLY A 559 27.44 -13.97 7.94
C GLY A 559 27.15 -12.86 8.95
N ILE A 560 28.14 -12.51 9.79
CA ILE A 560 28.01 -11.42 10.78
C ILE A 560 28.03 -10.08 10.06
N VAL A 561 28.92 -9.90 9.07
CA VAL A 561 28.99 -8.66 8.28
C VAL A 561 27.68 -8.42 7.51
N LYS A 562 27.05 -9.47 6.98
CA LYS A 562 25.69 -9.36 6.39
C LYS A 562 24.66 -8.95 7.44
N SER A 563 24.74 -9.50 8.66
CA SER A 563 23.87 -9.13 9.77
C SER A 563 24.02 -7.65 10.15
N ASP A 564 25.22 -7.07 10.06
CA ASP A 564 25.43 -5.64 10.29
C ASP A 564 24.69 -4.78 9.26
N VAL A 565 24.74 -5.15 7.98
CA VAL A 565 24.01 -4.45 6.91
C VAL A 565 22.49 -4.52 7.16
N VAL A 566 22.00 -5.68 7.61
CA VAL A 566 20.59 -5.86 7.98
C VAL A 566 20.21 -4.98 9.18
N SER A 567 21.04 -4.94 10.22
CA SER A 567 20.85 -4.09 11.39
C SER A 567 20.90 -2.60 11.04
N PHE A 568 21.82 -2.21 10.16
CA PHE A 568 21.88 -0.85 9.62
C PHE A 568 20.58 -0.49 8.91
N ALA A 569 20.06 -1.37 8.05
CA ALA A 569 18.82 -1.15 7.32
C ALA A 569 17.60 -1.00 8.25
N LYS A 570 17.50 -1.87 9.26
CA LYS A 570 16.45 -1.81 10.30
C LYS A 570 16.43 -0.44 11.00
N ASN A 571 17.60 0.09 11.36
CA ASN A 571 17.71 1.34 12.11
C ASN A 571 17.61 2.59 11.21
N LYS A 572 18.13 2.53 9.98
CA LYS A 572 18.18 3.68 9.06
C LYS A 572 16.85 3.96 8.38
N TRP A 573 16.09 2.91 8.04
CA TRP A 573 14.84 3.06 7.27
C TRP A 573 13.59 2.45 7.92
N PRO A 574 13.21 2.79 9.18
CA PRO A 574 12.02 2.22 9.82
C PRO A 574 10.72 2.41 9.03
N LEU A 575 10.53 3.58 8.41
CA LEU A 575 9.34 3.86 7.60
C LEU A 575 9.26 2.98 6.34
N LEU A 576 10.36 2.81 5.60
CA LEU A 576 10.36 1.94 4.42
C LEU A 576 10.08 0.47 4.77
N PHE A 577 10.40 0.06 6.01
CA PHE A 577 10.08 -1.25 6.58
C PHE A 577 8.88 -1.21 7.53
N SER A 578 7.80 -0.51 7.12
CA SER A 578 6.55 -0.42 7.86
C SER A 578 5.38 -1.13 7.17
N LYS A 579 4.46 -1.68 7.96
CA LYS A 579 3.11 -2.01 7.51
C LYS A 579 2.20 -0.80 7.63
N TYR A 580 1.57 -0.44 6.52
CA TYR A 580 0.72 0.75 6.43
C TYR A 580 -0.77 0.39 6.44
N TYR A 581 -1.54 1.09 7.27
CA TYR A 581 -2.99 0.93 7.39
C TYR A 581 -3.68 2.29 7.29
N GLU A 582 -4.64 2.42 6.38
CA GLU A 582 -5.45 3.64 6.28
C GLU A 582 -6.39 3.77 7.49
N ALA A 583 -6.48 4.97 8.07
CA ALA A 583 -7.35 5.24 9.19
C ALA A 583 -7.91 6.68 9.16
N ILE A 584 -9.06 6.85 9.81
CA ILE A 584 -9.69 8.16 10.01
C ILE A 584 -9.75 8.42 11.51
N GLN A 585 -9.16 9.52 11.97
CA GLN A 585 -9.28 9.95 13.34
C GLN A 585 -10.71 10.42 13.63
N ILE A 586 -11.34 9.81 14.64
CA ILE A 586 -12.69 10.14 15.10
C ILE A 586 -12.63 11.08 16.31
N SER A 587 -11.74 10.79 17.25
CA SER A 587 -11.53 11.61 18.45
C SER A 587 -10.12 11.45 19.01
N GLY A 588 -9.76 12.36 19.90
CA GLY A 588 -8.45 12.42 20.54
C GLY A 588 -7.74 13.74 20.25
N PRO A 589 -6.48 13.89 20.69
CA PRO A 589 -5.59 14.99 20.37
C PRO A 589 -5.59 15.43 18.89
N GLU A 590 -5.53 16.72 18.60
CA GLU A 590 -5.43 17.21 17.21
C GLU A 590 -4.08 16.84 16.57
N LEU A 591 -4.15 16.00 15.53
CA LEU A 591 -3.01 15.56 14.73
C LEU A 591 -2.72 16.45 13.52
N GLY A 592 -3.57 17.44 13.22
CA GLY A 592 -3.47 18.29 12.03
C GLY A 592 -4.08 17.69 10.75
N ALA A 593 -4.48 16.41 10.77
CA ALA A 593 -5.25 15.77 9.69
C ALA A 593 -6.20 14.70 10.26
N THR A 594 -7.40 14.59 9.70
CA THR A 594 -8.35 13.52 10.07
C THR A 594 -8.05 12.23 9.33
N ASN A 595 -7.52 12.32 8.11
CA ASN A 595 -7.21 11.20 7.25
C ASN A 595 -5.73 10.90 7.36
N VAL A 596 -5.40 9.75 7.93
CA VAL A 596 -4.02 9.40 8.26
C VAL A 596 -3.70 7.98 7.82
N ILE A 597 -2.41 7.69 7.70
CA ILE A 597 -1.90 6.35 7.48
C ILE A 597 -1.12 5.96 8.74
N LEU A 598 -1.41 4.79 9.27
CA LEU A 598 -0.74 4.21 10.43
C LEU A 598 0.34 3.27 9.94
N ALA A 599 1.59 3.60 10.22
CA ALA A 599 2.77 2.84 9.85
C ALA A 599 3.32 2.12 11.09
N VAL A 600 3.19 0.79 11.12
CA VAL A 600 3.74 -0.07 12.19
C VAL A 600 5.11 -0.58 11.76
N ASN A 601 6.14 -0.43 12.59
CA ASN A 601 7.50 -0.89 12.30
C ASN A 601 8.26 -1.35 13.56
N SER A 602 9.55 -1.65 13.42
CA SER A 602 10.36 -2.15 14.53
C SER A 602 10.58 -1.16 15.68
N THR A 603 10.38 0.15 15.48
CA THR A 603 10.56 1.16 16.52
C THR A 603 9.25 1.54 17.21
N GLY A 604 8.12 1.42 16.52
CA GLY A 604 6.82 1.76 17.06
C GLY A 604 5.74 1.92 16.00
N VAL A 605 4.77 2.79 16.29
CA VAL A 605 3.70 3.19 15.38
C VAL A 605 3.87 4.66 15.03
N CYS A 606 4.04 4.95 13.75
CA CYS A 606 4.05 6.30 13.21
C CYS A 606 2.70 6.62 12.57
N ILE A 607 2.16 7.79 12.86
CA ILE A 607 1.01 8.35 12.15
C ILE A 607 1.54 9.30 11.11
N VAL A 608 1.26 9.03 9.84
CA VAL A 608 1.73 9.83 8.72
C VAL A 608 0.57 10.36 7.89
N THR A 609 0.78 11.48 7.21
CA THR A 609 -0.17 11.99 6.21
C THR A 609 -0.08 11.20 4.90
N ASN A 610 -1.01 11.48 3.98
CA ASN A 610 -0.93 10.98 2.61
C ASN A 610 0.26 11.56 1.82
N THR A 611 0.91 12.61 2.31
CA THR A 611 2.12 13.19 1.71
C THR A 611 3.39 12.69 2.43
N GLU A 612 3.30 11.56 3.13
CA GLU A 612 4.40 10.90 3.85
C GLU A 612 5.04 11.75 4.96
N THR A 613 4.37 12.81 5.42
CA THR A 613 4.85 13.61 6.56
C THR A 613 4.45 12.96 7.87
N ILE A 614 5.39 12.82 8.80
CA ILE A 614 5.15 12.22 10.12
C ILE A 614 4.42 13.24 11.00
N LEU A 615 3.22 12.88 11.48
CA LEU A 615 2.41 13.68 12.39
C LEU A 615 2.70 13.34 13.86
N LEU A 616 2.87 12.05 14.14
CA LEU A 616 3.12 11.53 15.48
C LEU A 616 3.92 10.24 15.38
N GLN A 617 4.88 10.05 16.28
CA GLN A 617 5.62 8.79 16.41
C GLN A 617 5.50 8.31 17.86
N LEU A 618 4.96 7.11 18.04
CA LEU A 618 4.80 6.47 19.34
C LEU A 618 5.65 5.21 19.40
N THR A 619 6.51 5.12 20.40
CA THR A 619 7.24 3.89 20.73
C THR A 619 6.31 2.89 21.42
N TYR A 620 6.66 1.60 21.39
CA TYR A 620 5.84 0.55 22.01
C TYR A 620 5.63 0.72 23.53
N ILE A 621 6.56 1.39 24.20
CA ILE A 621 6.50 1.68 25.65
C ILE A 621 5.39 2.68 25.98
N GLU A 622 5.04 3.55 25.03
CA GLU A 622 4.03 4.59 25.21
C GLU A 622 2.61 4.05 25.10
N PHE A 623 2.40 2.81 24.65
CA PHE A 623 1.08 2.18 24.57
C PHE A 623 0.70 1.60 25.93
N MET A 624 -0.35 2.15 26.53
CA MET A 624 -0.95 1.62 27.76
C MET A 624 -1.98 0.52 27.43
N SER A 625 -2.89 0.82 26.51
CA SER A 625 -3.87 -0.14 26.00
C SER A 625 -4.20 0.15 24.53
N ILE A 626 -4.66 -0.87 23.82
CA ILE A 626 -5.19 -0.77 22.47
C ILE A 626 -6.32 -1.76 22.34
N ASP A 627 -7.52 -1.35 21.94
CA ASP A 627 -8.70 -2.22 21.94
C ASP A 627 -9.61 -1.94 20.75
N LEU A 628 -10.26 -2.99 20.27
CA LEU A 628 -11.33 -2.88 19.29
C LEU A 628 -12.59 -2.36 19.98
N LEU A 629 -13.29 -1.44 19.32
CA LEU A 629 -14.57 -0.93 19.80
C LEU A 629 -15.70 -1.67 19.08
N GLU A 630 -16.67 -2.19 19.84
CA GLU A 630 -17.87 -2.82 19.28
C GLU A 630 -18.65 -1.81 18.43
N ASN A 631 -19.05 -2.21 17.23
CA ASN A 631 -19.79 -1.36 16.31
C ASN A 631 -20.76 -2.21 15.49
N ASP A 632 -22.06 -2.10 15.75
CA ASP A 632 -23.06 -3.02 15.20
C ASP A 632 -23.25 -2.92 13.69
N ARG A 633 -22.96 -1.76 13.05
CA ARG A 633 -23.28 -1.50 11.62
C ARG A 633 -22.36 -0.48 10.94
N GLY A 634 -21.04 -0.56 11.13
CA GLY A 634 -20.09 0.40 10.53
C GLY A 634 -18.70 -0.16 10.27
N ILE A 635 -17.83 0.68 9.70
CA ILE A 635 -16.40 0.37 9.60
C ILE A 635 -15.87 0.13 11.04
N PRO A 636 -15.08 -0.93 11.26
CA PRO A 636 -14.49 -1.20 12.56
C PRO A 636 -13.75 0.01 13.13
N ARG A 637 -13.86 0.18 14.44
CA ARG A 637 -13.18 1.25 15.18
C ARG A 637 -12.27 0.62 16.23
N PHE A 638 -11.21 1.34 16.56
CA PHE A 638 -10.32 0.96 17.65
C PHE A 638 -9.87 2.20 18.40
N GLN A 639 -9.48 1.99 19.64
CA GLN A 639 -8.92 2.99 20.51
C GLN A 639 -7.56 2.54 20.99
N PHE A 640 -6.61 3.47 21.14
CA PHE A 640 -5.45 3.23 21.98
C PHE A 640 -5.27 4.38 22.97
N VAL A 641 -4.74 4.04 24.13
CA VAL A 641 -4.44 4.97 25.22
C VAL A 641 -2.93 5.02 25.40
N THR A 642 -2.37 6.23 25.44
CA THR A 642 -0.94 6.42 25.71
C THR A 642 -0.66 6.52 27.21
N VAL A 643 0.59 6.29 27.62
CA VAL A 643 1.04 6.49 29.02
C VAL A 643 0.82 7.94 29.49
N GLN A 644 0.81 8.90 28.57
CA GLN A 644 0.48 10.31 28.85
C GLN A 644 -1.01 10.56 29.10
N GLY A 645 -1.87 9.53 28.96
CA GLY A 645 -3.32 9.59 29.14
C GLY A 645 -4.09 10.06 27.91
N TYR A 646 -3.47 10.10 26.72
CA TYR A 646 -4.18 10.41 25.49
C TYR A 646 -4.94 9.21 24.96
N ALA A 647 -6.25 9.36 24.79
CA ALA A 647 -7.10 8.39 24.12
C ALA A 647 -7.32 8.81 22.67
N PHE A 648 -6.78 8.03 21.73
CA PHE A 648 -7.02 8.21 20.30
C PHE A 648 -8.05 7.19 19.82
N VAL A 649 -9.04 7.63 19.05
CA VAL A 649 -10.03 6.74 18.43
C VAL A 649 -9.96 6.87 16.92
N PHE A 650 -9.80 5.73 16.26
CA PHE A 650 -9.68 5.63 14.81
C PHE A 650 -10.73 4.70 14.22
N SER A 651 -11.12 4.98 12.97
CA SER A 651 -11.93 4.09 12.14
C SER A 651 -11.07 3.58 10.98
N SER A 652 -10.99 2.27 10.80
CA SER A 652 -10.21 1.65 9.73
C SER A 652 -10.85 0.34 9.24
N PRO A 653 -10.87 0.05 7.93
CA PRO A 653 -11.29 -1.26 7.44
C PRO A 653 -10.40 -2.40 7.94
N HIS A 654 -9.14 -2.09 8.28
CA HIS A 654 -8.14 -3.05 8.73
C HIS A 654 -7.90 -2.99 10.25
N ALA A 655 -8.84 -2.41 11.03
CA ALA A 655 -8.67 -2.23 12.47
C ALA A 655 -8.32 -3.54 13.19
N ASN A 656 -8.99 -4.65 12.86
CA ASN A 656 -8.74 -5.95 13.49
C ASN A 656 -7.30 -6.43 13.26
N ILE A 657 -6.79 -6.28 12.03
CA ILE A 657 -5.43 -6.69 11.65
C ILE A 657 -4.41 -5.81 12.38
N PHE A 658 -4.62 -4.49 12.38
CA PHE A 658 -3.76 -3.53 13.05
C PHE A 658 -3.68 -3.77 14.56
N VAL A 659 -4.83 -3.87 15.24
CA VAL A 659 -4.89 -4.06 16.69
C VAL A 659 -4.24 -5.39 17.08
N ASN A 660 -4.54 -6.47 16.38
CA ASN A 660 -3.95 -7.78 16.67
C ASN A 660 -2.43 -7.77 16.49
N LEU A 661 -1.91 -7.10 15.44
CA LEU A 661 -0.47 -6.98 15.22
C LEU A 661 0.19 -6.21 16.36
N VAL A 662 -0.33 -5.04 16.73
CA VAL A 662 0.26 -4.20 17.79
C VAL A 662 0.17 -4.90 19.14
N LYS A 663 -0.96 -5.50 19.50
CA LYS A 663 -1.11 -6.32 20.73
C LYS A 663 -0.06 -7.42 20.78
N TRP A 664 0.04 -8.20 19.71
CA TRP A 664 1.00 -9.30 19.65
C TRP A 664 2.44 -8.84 19.81
N ILE A 665 2.82 -7.70 19.21
CA ILE A 665 4.15 -7.10 19.39
C ILE A 665 4.37 -6.66 20.84
N LEU A 666 3.39 -6.01 21.46
CA LEU A 666 3.48 -5.56 22.86
C LEU A 666 3.64 -6.75 23.81
N ASP A 667 2.85 -7.80 23.63
CA ASP A 667 2.91 -9.01 24.47
C ASP A 667 4.25 -9.73 24.29
N SER A 668 4.72 -9.86 23.04
CA SER A 668 6.02 -10.46 22.73
C SER A 668 7.18 -9.65 23.34
N LEU A 669 7.10 -8.32 23.29
CA LEU A 669 8.08 -7.43 23.90
C LEU A 669 8.11 -7.54 25.43
N LYS A 670 6.94 -7.65 26.07
CA LYS A 670 6.83 -7.83 27.52
C LYS A 670 7.42 -9.17 27.97
N GLN A 671 7.22 -10.24 27.20
CA GLN A 671 7.78 -11.56 27.52
C GLN A 671 9.31 -11.57 27.54
N ILE A 672 9.96 -10.82 26.65
CA ILE A 672 11.43 -10.76 26.54
C ILE A 672 12.04 -9.56 27.26
N SER A 673 11.23 -8.74 27.96
CA SER A 673 11.74 -7.52 28.58
C SER A 673 12.47 -7.80 29.88
N LYS A 674 13.61 -7.12 30.04
CA LYS A 674 14.36 -7.08 31.30
C LYS A 674 14.08 -5.83 32.13
N TYR A 675 13.17 -4.96 31.66
CA TYR A 675 12.94 -3.65 32.25
C TYR A 675 11.53 -3.54 32.84
N TYR A 676 11.48 -3.14 34.10
CA TYR A 676 10.27 -3.01 34.89
C TYR A 676 10.20 -1.60 35.49
N VAL A 677 9.00 -1.13 35.75
CA VAL A 677 8.78 0.13 36.47
C VAL A 677 8.03 -0.14 37.77
N ALA A 678 8.50 0.44 38.87
CA ALA A 678 7.80 0.37 40.15
C ALA A 678 6.49 1.17 40.08
N ILE A 679 5.36 0.51 40.38
CA ILE A 679 4.03 1.14 40.39
C ILE A 679 3.63 1.62 41.79
N GLN A 680 4.28 1.10 42.83
CA GLN A 680 4.02 1.44 44.22
C GLN A 680 5.34 1.54 45.01
N ASN A 681 5.32 2.27 46.13
CA ASN A 681 6.46 2.32 47.04
C ASN A 681 6.57 1.00 47.82
N TYR A 682 7.78 0.50 48.01
CA TYR A 682 8.09 -0.65 48.86
C TYR A 682 9.27 -0.30 49.76
N ASN A 683 9.00 -0.29 51.07
CA ASN A 683 10.02 -0.05 52.10
C ASN A 683 10.30 -1.37 52.80
N PRO A 684 11.43 -2.05 52.52
CA PRO A 684 11.71 -3.34 53.10
C PRO A 684 12.00 -3.26 54.61
N PRO A 685 11.72 -4.33 55.38
CA PRO A 685 12.16 -4.43 56.77
C PRO A 685 13.70 -4.43 56.87
N VAL A 686 14.23 -3.84 57.94
CA VAL A 686 15.68 -3.67 58.13
C VAL A 686 16.38 -5.04 58.23
N GLY A 687 17.27 -5.32 57.27
CA GLY A 687 18.04 -6.56 57.21
C GLY A 687 17.37 -7.63 56.34
N GLY A 688 18.07 -8.01 55.27
CA GLY A 688 17.58 -8.89 54.21
C GLY A 688 17.84 -8.21 52.88
N GLY A 689 18.37 -8.92 51.88
CA GLY A 689 18.78 -8.38 50.57
C GLY A 689 17.62 -7.90 49.70
N PHE A 690 16.70 -7.11 50.27
CA PHE A 690 15.52 -6.56 49.62
C PHE A 690 15.81 -5.18 49.04
N LEU A 691 15.18 -4.87 47.91
CA LEU A 691 15.33 -3.60 47.22
C LEU A 691 14.25 -2.61 47.68
N GLU A 692 14.64 -1.40 48.12
CA GLU A 692 13.70 -0.30 48.32
C GLU A 692 13.20 0.20 46.95
N LEU A 693 11.88 0.27 46.77
CA LEU A 693 11.26 0.77 45.54
C LEU A 693 10.51 2.06 45.81
N LYS A 694 10.71 3.06 44.95
CA LYS A 694 9.83 4.23 44.87
C LYS A 694 9.05 4.16 43.56
N ARG A 695 7.80 4.61 43.60
CA ARG A 695 6.94 4.67 42.42
C ARG A 695 7.65 5.43 41.29
N GLY A 696 7.72 4.81 40.12
CA GLY A 696 8.39 5.30 38.93
C GLY A 696 9.88 4.97 38.85
N ASP A 697 10.45 4.24 39.82
CA ASP A 697 11.80 3.70 39.70
C ASP A 697 11.88 2.66 38.58
N LEU A 698 12.92 2.76 37.75
CA LEU A 698 13.24 1.80 36.70
C LEU A 698 14.09 0.67 37.29
N ILE A 699 13.67 -0.56 37.04
CA ILE A 699 14.30 -1.77 37.56
C ILE A 699 14.77 -2.63 36.40
N GLY A 700 16.03 -3.08 36.45
CA GLY A 700 16.60 -4.04 35.52
C GLY A 700 16.68 -5.44 36.16
N LEU A 701 16.30 -6.47 35.42
CA LEU A 701 16.51 -7.87 35.82
C LEU A 701 17.79 -8.44 35.20
N GLU A 702 18.54 -9.22 35.98
CA GLU A 702 19.73 -9.96 35.49
C GLU A 702 19.38 -11.37 34.98
N GLU A 703 18.49 -12.10 35.67
CA GLU A 703 18.03 -13.44 35.31
C GLU A 703 16.51 -13.48 35.11
N GLU A 704 16.05 -14.30 34.14
CA GLU A 704 14.62 -14.55 33.90
C GLU A 704 14.08 -15.47 35.00
N VAL A 705 13.52 -14.88 36.07
CA VAL A 705 12.77 -15.65 37.07
C VAL A 705 11.31 -15.66 36.64
N GLU A 706 10.89 -16.74 35.97
CA GLU A 706 9.48 -16.96 35.64
C GLU A 706 8.63 -17.14 36.91
N GLY A 707 7.64 -16.27 37.10
CA GLY A 707 6.41 -16.60 37.82
C GLY A 707 6.47 -16.71 39.35
N GLY A 708 7.43 -16.05 40.02
CA GLY A 708 7.47 -15.94 41.49
C GLY A 708 6.69 -14.73 42.05
N GLU A 709 6.23 -14.81 43.30
CA GLU A 709 5.73 -13.63 44.03
C GLU A 709 6.82 -12.57 44.25
N TRP A 710 8.09 -12.96 44.16
CA TRP A 710 9.26 -12.13 44.35
C TRP A 710 10.18 -12.21 43.12
N LEU A 711 10.78 -11.07 42.78
CA LEU A 711 11.73 -10.88 41.69
C LEU A 711 13.03 -10.30 42.24
N THR A 712 14.14 -10.62 41.60
CA THR A 712 15.48 -10.11 41.92
C THR A 712 15.97 -9.18 40.82
N GLY A 713 16.45 -8.00 41.18
CA GLY A 713 16.98 -7.07 40.20
C GLY A 713 17.69 -5.90 40.84
N TYR A 714 18.01 -4.90 40.03
CA TYR A 714 18.66 -3.68 40.47
C TYR A 714 17.89 -2.44 40.04
N ASN A 715 17.91 -1.42 40.90
CA ASN A 715 17.38 -0.11 40.56
C ASN A 715 18.37 0.59 39.62
N VAL A 716 17.94 0.94 38.41
CA VAL A 716 18.80 1.53 37.38
C VAL A 716 19.33 2.92 37.80
N LYS A 717 18.58 3.63 38.66
CA LYS A 717 18.95 4.98 39.11
C LYS A 717 19.95 4.94 40.28
N THR A 718 19.73 4.06 41.25
CA THR A 718 20.58 4.00 42.46
C THR A 718 21.72 2.99 42.33
N GLY A 719 21.56 1.97 41.47
CA GLY A 719 22.47 0.84 41.34
C GLY A 719 22.29 -0.20 42.46
N ASP A 720 21.36 0.01 43.38
CA ASP A 720 21.10 -0.93 44.48
C ASP A 720 20.46 -2.20 43.96
N TRP A 721 20.89 -3.33 44.50
CA TRP A 721 20.42 -4.66 44.13
C TRP A 721 19.60 -5.28 45.26
N GLY A 722 18.54 -6.00 44.92
CA GLY A 722 17.80 -6.79 45.90
C GLY A 722 16.53 -7.45 45.37
N GLU A 723 15.87 -8.18 46.27
CA GLU A 723 14.57 -8.81 46.07
C GLU A 723 13.41 -7.85 46.30
N PHE A 724 12.37 -7.93 45.48
CA PHE A 724 11.16 -7.13 45.59
C PHE A 724 9.92 -7.90 45.12
N PRO A 725 8.71 -7.56 45.61
CA PRO A 725 7.49 -8.26 45.22
C PRO A 725 7.07 -7.92 43.78
N ALA A 726 6.70 -8.94 43.00
CA ALA A 726 6.25 -8.80 41.62
C ALA A 726 4.99 -7.92 41.48
N SER A 727 4.13 -7.89 42.51
CA SER A 727 2.93 -7.06 42.56
C SER A 727 3.19 -5.55 42.53
N ASN A 728 4.42 -5.13 42.86
CA ASN A 728 4.77 -3.72 42.99
C ASN A 728 5.42 -3.16 41.73
N VAL A 729 5.54 -3.96 40.67
CA VAL A 729 6.20 -3.59 39.42
C VAL A 729 5.35 -3.91 38.20
N MET A 730 5.56 -3.17 37.12
CA MET A 730 4.94 -3.40 35.82
C MET A 730 6.03 -3.61 34.78
N VAL A 731 5.87 -4.65 33.95
CA VAL A 731 6.79 -4.92 32.83
C VAL A 731 6.62 -3.89 31.71
N LEU A 732 7.74 -3.36 31.21
CA LEU A 732 7.74 -2.42 30.09
C LEU A 732 7.91 -3.17 28.76
N ALA A 733 7.17 -2.78 27.72
CA ALA A 733 7.30 -3.39 26.40
C ALA A 733 8.55 -2.88 25.65
N THR A 734 9.75 -3.24 26.14
CA THR A 734 11.03 -2.81 25.55
C THR A 734 12.15 -3.83 25.74
N ILE A 735 13.08 -3.83 24.79
CA ILE A 735 14.32 -4.62 24.81
C ILE A 735 15.50 -3.77 25.27
N LEU A 736 15.51 -2.49 24.88
CA LEU A 736 16.56 -1.55 25.24
C LEU A 736 16.12 -0.77 26.47
N GLN A 737 17.11 -0.27 27.22
CA GLN A 737 16.83 0.61 28.36
C GLN A 737 15.95 1.78 27.89
N PRO A 738 14.78 1.99 28.53
CA PRO A 738 13.86 3.04 28.12
C PRO A 738 14.48 4.43 28.37
N PRO A 739 14.19 5.40 27.50
CA PRO A 739 14.50 6.80 27.74
C PRO A 739 13.88 7.29 29.06
N MET A 740 14.67 7.94 29.92
CA MET A 740 14.20 8.34 31.26
C MET A 740 13.04 9.35 31.22
N ASN A 741 12.93 10.15 30.16
CA ASN A 741 11.78 11.04 29.94
C ASN A 741 10.46 10.28 29.74
N ILE A 742 10.49 9.05 29.23
CA ILE A 742 9.29 8.21 29.11
C ILE A 742 8.99 7.57 30.48
N VAL A 743 10.02 7.12 31.19
CA VAL A 743 9.90 6.54 32.55
C VAL A 743 9.29 7.54 33.52
N GLU A 744 9.62 8.83 33.39
CA GLU A 744 9.08 9.90 34.23
C GLU A 744 7.54 9.96 34.21
N TYR A 745 6.88 9.62 33.10
CA TYR A 745 5.41 9.61 33.08
C TYR A 745 4.81 8.58 34.05
N PHE A 746 5.49 7.47 34.30
CA PHE A 746 5.04 6.44 35.24
C PHE A 746 5.14 6.86 36.71
N THR A 747 5.90 7.91 37.03
CA THR A 747 5.96 8.50 38.38
C THR A 747 4.64 9.18 38.78
N LYS A 748 3.85 9.63 37.80
CA LYS A 748 2.63 10.40 38.04
C LYS A 748 1.44 9.51 38.43
N GLU A 749 0.59 10.01 39.33
CA GLU A 749 -0.65 9.33 39.70
C GLU A 749 -1.60 9.20 38.50
N GLY A 750 -2.18 8.02 38.29
CA GLY A 750 -3.04 7.71 37.15
C GLY A 750 -2.34 7.25 35.86
N ALA A 751 -0.99 7.20 35.82
CA ALA A 751 -0.24 6.68 34.66
C ALA A 751 -0.58 5.23 34.34
N THR A 752 -0.62 4.40 35.38
CA THR A 752 -0.86 2.96 35.34
C THR A 752 -2.31 2.60 35.04
N ASP A 753 -3.22 3.58 35.09
CA ASP A 753 -4.65 3.39 34.83
C ASP A 753 -5.10 4.10 33.54
N GLY A 754 -4.16 4.72 32.80
CA GLY A 754 -4.45 5.52 31.60
C GLY A 754 -5.23 6.81 31.87
N ASN A 755 -5.38 7.21 33.14
CA ASN A 755 -6.20 8.34 33.58
C ASN A 755 -5.39 9.64 33.78
N LEU A 756 -4.18 9.70 33.23
CA LEU A 756 -3.27 10.83 33.37
C LEU A 756 -3.82 12.05 32.61
N ARG A 757 -4.22 13.11 33.34
CA ARG A 757 -4.86 14.30 32.75
C ARG A 757 -3.82 15.34 32.31
N THR A 758 -3.00 15.00 31.34
CA THR A 758 -2.00 15.93 30.79
C THR A 758 -2.67 16.91 29.82
N THR A 759 -2.59 18.22 30.08
CA THR A 759 -3.29 19.27 29.31
C THR A 759 -2.65 19.61 27.96
N GLU A 760 -1.36 19.30 27.76
CA GLU A 760 -0.61 19.62 26.54
C GLU A 760 0.08 18.38 25.97
N ILE A 761 -0.22 18.06 24.70
CA ILE A 761 0.44 16.97 23.97
C ILE A 761 1.90 17.40 23.78
N PHE A 762 2.83 16.74 24.47
CA PHE A 762 4.24 16.85 24.13
C PHE A 762 4.45 16.16 22.77
N ARG A 763 4.33 16.95 21.71
CA ARG A 763 4.69 16.54 20.36
C ARG A 763 6.21 16.38 20.33
N LEU A 764 6.69 15.14 20.21
CA LEU A 764 8.03 14.88 19.71
C LEU A 764 8.01 15.01 18.18
N THR A 765 7.69 16.20 17.67
CA THR A 765 8.03 16.58 16.29
C THR A 765 9.47 17.06 16.28
N PRO A 766 10.33 16.60 15.35
CA PRO A 766 11.55 17.31 15.04
C PRO A 766 11.17 18.71 14.54
N ASN A 767 11.55 19.74 15.31
CA ASN A 767 11.45 21.18 15.03
C ASN A 767 10.04 21.82 14.94
N ASP A 768 9.46 22.14 16.11
CA ASP A 768 8.46 23.21 16.24
C ASP A 768 9.09 24.64 16.22
N VAL A 769 10.42 24.75 16.08
CA VAL A 769 11.07 26.04 15.83
C VAL A 769 11.04 26.32 14.34
N LYS A 770 10.10 27.17 13.90
CA LYS A 770 10.11 27.76 12.55
C LYS A 770 11.47 28.41 12.30
N HIS A 771 12.19 27.97 11.26
CA HIS A 771 13.50 28.52 10.94
C HIS A 771 13.35 29.97 10.46
N THR A 772 13.98 30.92 11.14
CA THR A 772 13.95 32.33 10.77
C THR A 772 15.30 32.77 10.23
N LEU A 773 15.31 33.83 9.41
CA LEU A 773 16.55 34.45 8.94
C LEU A 773 17.26 35.29 10.02
N GLN A 774 16.93 35.15 11.31
CA GLN A 774 17.47 36.01 12.36
C GLN A 774 19.00 35.90 12.47
N GLU A 775 19.54 34.67 12.52
CA GLU A 775 20.98 34.42 12.59
C GLU A 775 21.69 34.80 11.29
N PHE A 776 21.08 34.48 10.15
CA PHE A 776 21.59 34.86 8.82
C PHE A 776 21.66 36.38 8.65
N ALA A 777 20.62 37.10 9.07
CA ALA A 777 20.54 38.55 8.99
C ALA A 777 21.62 39.22 9.85
N ALA A 778 21.92 38.69 11.03
CA ALA A 778 22.99 39.24 11.89
C ALA A 778 24.37 39.27 11.21
N LYS A 779 24.60 38.36 10.23
CA LYS A 779 25.88 38.24 9.53
C LYS A 779 25.89 38.88 8.14
N TYR A 780 24.78 38.81 7.41
CA TYR A 780 24.74 39.19 5.99
C TYR A 780 23.84 40.39 5.68
N PHE A 781 22.90 40.74 6.55
CA PHE A 781 22.02 41.89 6.31
C PHE A 781 22.68 43.20 6.71
N ARG A 782 22.17 44.30 6.17
CA ARG A 782 22.54 45.65 6.59
C ARG A 782 22.10 45.95 8.03
N PRO A 783 22.77 46.86 8.74
CA PRO A 783 22.28 47.33 10.03
C PRO A 783 20.93 48.05 9.87
N GLY A 784 19.97 47.73 10.75
CA GLY A 784 18.66 48.37 10.80
C GLY A 784 18.76 49.85 11.17
N GLN A 785 17.90 50.69 10.58
CA GLN A 785 17.85 52.11 10.93
C GLN A 785 16.97 52.33 12.17
N PRO A 786 17.24 53.37 13.00
CA PRO A 786 16.38 53.69 14.13
C PRO A 786 14.99 54.13 13.63
N ILE A 787 13.93 53.53 14.19
CA ILE A 787 12.54 53.79 13.77
C ILE A 787 12.04 55.19 14.22
N SER A 788 12.78 55.89 15.09
CA SER A 788 12.42 57.24 15.60
C SER A 788 13.62 58.20 15.65
N LEU A 789 13.39 59.46 15.25
CA LEU A 789 14.34 60.59 15.34
C LEU A 789 14.27 61.32 16.70
N ILE A 790 13.57 60.77 17.70
CA ILE A 790 13.46 61.38 19.03
C ILE A 790 14.49 60.74 19.96
N LYS A 791 15.48 61.54 20.38
CA LYS A 791 16.47 61.19 21.41
C LYS A 791 15.76 60.89 22.74
N SER A 792 15.55 59.62 23.05
CA SER A 792 15.44 59.15 24.43
C SER A 792 16.24 57.85 24.55
N GLU A 793 17.25 57.88 25.41
CA GLU A 793 18.36 56.92 25.49
C GLU A 793 18.02 55.55 26.09
N GLN A 794 16.75 55.10 26.10
CA GLN A 794 16.42 53.84 26.78
C GLN A 794 15.45 52.85 26.11
N ASN A 795 15.04 53.01 24.85
CA ASN A 795 14.43 51.91 24.06
C ASN A 795 14.25 52.28 22.58
N ALA A 796 15.34 52.42 21.83
CA ALA A 796 15.26 52.53 20.37
C ALA A 796 15.01 51.15 19.77
N GLN A 797 13.75 50.84 19.39
CA GLN A 797 13.47 49.65 18.56
C GLN A 797 14.17 49.82 17.20
N THR A 798 15.12 48.94 16.94
CA THR A 798 15.81 48.83 15.65
C THR A 798 14.93 48.09 14.64
N GLU A 799 14.99 48.49 13.37
CA GLU A 799 14.29 47.81 12.28
C GLU A 799 14.69 46.33 12.19
N GLU A 800 13.77 45.41 12.47
CA GLU A 800 13.99 43.96 12.34
C GLU A 800 13.86 43.54 10.87
N LEU A 801 14.99 43.55 10.16
CA LEU A 801 15.05 43.35 8.70
C LEU A 801 14.74 41.92 8.23
N TRP A 802 14.62 40.96 9.14
CA TRP A 802 14.33 39.55 8.83
C TRP A 802 12.87 39.15 9.06
N ARG A 803 12.03 40.03 9.63
CA ARG A 803 10.61 39.77 9.94
C ARG A 803 9.66 40.50 8.97
N HIS A 804 8.42 40.02 8.84
CA HIS A 804 7.37 40.66 8.04
C HIS A 804 7.23 42.15 8.37
N SER A 805 7.08 42.96 7.31
CA SER A 805 6.78 44.39 7.42
C SER A 805 5.98 44.84 6.20
N SER A 806 4.97 45.68 6.43
CA SER A 806 4.19 46.34 5.38
C SER A 806 4.86 47.62 4.83
N GLN A 807 5.99 48.04 5.41
CA GLN A 807 6.71 49.24 4.95
C GLN A 807 7.72 48.90 3.85
N PRO A 808 7.86 49.74 2.82
CA PRO A 808 8.88 49.55 1.78
C PRO A 808 10.29 49.73 2.35
N ILE A 809 11.22 48.89 1.90
CA ILE A 809 12.65 49.07 2.20
C ILE A 809 13.22 50.25 1.40
N ARG A 810 14.16 51.00 2.00
CA ARG A 810 14.89 52.08 1.33
C ARG A 810 16.23 51.64 0.74
N LEU A 811 16.74 50.51 1.23
CA LEU A 811 18.00 49.90 0.86
C LEU A 811 17.81 48.37 0.84
N PRO A 812 18.56 47.62 0.01
CA PRO A 812 18.53 46.16 -0.04
C PRO A 812 18.79 45.54 1.35
N LEU A 813 18.33 44.31 1.56
CA LEU A 813 18.58 43.55 2.78
C LEU A 813 20.06 43.18 2.88
N LEU A 814 20.64 42.63 1.81
CA LEU A 814 22.04 42.17 1.80
C LEU A 814 23.02 43.35 1.79
N SER A 815 24.01 43.30 2.70
CA SER A 815 25.05 44.33 2.80
C SER A 815 25.91 44.44 1.54
N SER A 816 26.11 43.32 0.82
CA SER A 816 26.90 43.23 -0.41
C SER A 816 26.31 43.99 -1.62
N LEU A 817 25.05 44.42 -1.54
CA LEU A 817 24.35 45.12 -2.61
C LEU A 817 24.25 46.64 -2.40
N GLN A 818 24.64 47.17 -1.23
CA GLN A 818 24.43 48.59 -0.91
C GLN A 818 25.21 49.55 -1.81
N ASP A 819 26.41 49.16 -2.24
CA ASP A 819 27.31 50.00 -3.02
C ASP A 819 27.21 49.77 -4.54
N LYS A 820 26.29 48.88 -4.98
CA LYS A 820 26.17 48.47 -6.39
C LYS A 820 25.00 49.15 -7.09
N VAL A 821 25.28 50.27 -7.76
CA VAL A 821 24.31 50.98 -8.63
C VAL A 821 24.47 50.45 -10.07
N PRO A 822 23.39 50.05 -10.79
CA PRO A 822 21.97 50.26 -10.50
C PRO A 822 21.24 49.13 -9.73
N GLN A 823 21.93 48.04 -9.37
CA GLN A 823 21.28 46.84 -8.80
C GLN A 823 20.59 47.09 -7.45
N LYS A 824 21.14 48.01 -6.65
CA LYS A 824 20.51 48.51 -5.43
C LYS A 824 19.10 49.06 -5.68
N ASP A 825 18.91 49.87 -6.71
CA ASP A 825 17.62 50.51 -7.01
C ASP A 825 16.61 49.48 -7.54
N LEU A 826 17.11 48.48 -8.29
CA LEU A 826 16.31 47.34 -8.76
C LEU A 826 15.82 46.47 -7.60
N ALA A 827 16.67 46.18 -6.60
CA ALA A 827 16.29 45.41 -5.40
C ALA A 827 15.18 46.10 -4.59
N VAL A 828 15.28 47.43 -4.42
CA VAL A 828 14.26 48.23 -3.72
C VAL A 828 12.95 48.27 -4.50
N THR A 829 13.04 48.42 -5.83
CA THR A 829 11.87 48.39 -6.72
C THR A 829 11.18 47.02 -6.70
N GLY A 830 11.96 45.93 -6.69
CA GLY A 830 11.48 44.56 -6.57
C GLY A 830 10.68 44.34 -5.27
N TYR A 831 11.22 44.76 -4.12
CA TYR A 831 10.49 44.65 -2.85
C TYR A 831 9.19 45.45 -2.82
N MET A 832 9.20 46.67 -3.40
CA MET A 832 7.98 47.47 -3.52
C MET A 832 6.92 46.74 -4.36
N ALA A 833 7.34 46.05 -5.43
CA ALA A 833 6.45 45.23 -6.25
C ALA A 833 5.90 44.01 -5.47
N ILE A 834 6.72 43.36 -4.62
CA ILE A 834 6.28 42.28 -3.70
C ILE A 834 5.18 42.78 -2.75
N LEU A 835 5.36 43.94 -2.11
CA LEU A 835 4.36 44.50 -1.19
C LEU A 835 3.03 44.84 -1.90
N LYS A 836 3.11 45.34 -3.14
CA LYS A 836 1.93 45.61 -3.97
C LYS A 836 1.22 44.32 -4.40
N TYR A 837 1.97 43.26 -4.69
CA TYR A 837 1.43 41.95 -5.08
C TYR A 837 0.73 41.26 -3.92
N THR A 838 1.41 41.18 -2.77
CA THR A 838 0.90 40.55 -1.53
C THR A 838 -0.28 41.30 -0.92
N GLY A 839 -0.49 42.57 -1.28
CA GLY A 839 -1.57 43.41 -0.77
C GLY A 839 -1.23 44.15 0.51
N ASP A 840 0.02 44.07 0.97
CA ASP A 840 0.54 44.81 2.12
C ASP A 840 0.70 46.31 1.83
N MET A 841 0.79 46.69 0.56
CA MET A 841 0.75 48.09 0.11
C MET A 841 -0.51 48.36 -0.74
N PRO A 842 -1.33 49.36 -0.41
CA PRO A 842 -2.55 49.67 -1.17
C PRO A 842 -2.20 50.17 -2.58
N VAL A 843 -2.91 49.66 -3.59
CA VAL A 843 -2.75 50.05 -5.00
C VAL A 843 -4.09 50.44 -5.61
N ALA A 844 -4.13 51.53 -6.37
CA ALA A 844 -5.36 52.04 -6.99
C ALA A 844 -5.94 51.14 -8.11
N LYS A 845 -5.12 50.28 -8.73
CA LYS A 845 -5.49 49.26 -9.73
C LYS A 845 -4.59 48.03 -9.58
N LEU A 846 -5.14 46.82 -9.69
CA LEU A 846 -4.33 45.59 -9.77
C LEU A 846 -3.54 45.60 -11.09
N VAL A 847 -2.24 45.85 -11.00
CA VAL A 847 -1.28 45.65 -12.09
C VAL A 847 -0.55 44.33 -11.82
N ASP A 848 -0.30 43.56 -12.87
CA ASP A 848 0.53 42.36 -12.76
C ASP A 848 1.98 42.76 -12.46
N ASN A 849 2.35 42.69 -11.18
CA ASN A 849 3.68 43.08 -10.70
C ASN A 849 4.72 41.96 -10.87
N THR A 850 4.34 40.78 -11.36
CA THR A 850 5.26 39.62 -11.46
C THR A 850 6.43 39.89 -12.39
N GLU A 851 6.21 40.60 -13.51
CA GLU A 851 7.27 40.99 -14.45
C GLU A 851 8.32 41.86 -13.75
N ILE A 852 7.90 42.83 -12.94
CA ILE A 852 8.80 43.73 -12.19
C ILE A 852 9.60 42.97 -11.12
N ILE A 853 8.98 41.98 -10.46
CA ILE A 853 9.62 41.18 -9.40
C ILE A 853 10.72 40.28 -9.99
N PHE A 854 10.45 39.61 -11.12
CA PHE A 854 11.33 38.57 -11.63
C PHE A 854 12.31 39.04 -12.72
N GLN A 855 12.06 40.16 -13.40
CA GLN A 855 12.94 40.62 -14.49
C GLN A 855 14.38 40.88 -14.02
N ALA A 856 14.57 41.64 -12.93
CA ALA A 856 15.91 42.01 -12.47
C ALA A 856 16.74 40.81 -11.96
N PRO A 857 16.18 39.85 -11.17
CA PRO A 857 16.88 38.62 -10.78
C PRO A 857 17.18 37.64 -11.93
N LEU A 858 16.40 37.68 -13.03
CA LEU A 858 16.68 36.93 -14.25
C LEU A 858 17.89 37.50 -15.00
N GLU A 859 18.02 38.83 -15.04
CA GLU A 859 19.11 39.54 -15.72
C GLU A 859 20.39 39.61 -14.88
N HIS A 860 20.28 39.64 -13.55
CA HIS A 860 21.41 39.82 -12.63
C HIS A 860 21.40 38.78 -11.50
N GLU A 861 22.37 37.85 -11.51
CA GLU A 861 22.43 36.74 -10.55
C GLU A 861 22.55 37.21 -9.09
N ILE A 862 23.23 38.33 -8.86
CA ILE A 862 23.41 38.93 -7.53
C ILE A 862 22.10 39.40 -6.88
N LEU A 863 21.02 39.55 -7.64
CA LEU A 863 19.70 39.94 -7.14
C LEU A 863 18.82 38.73 -6.78
N ARG A 864 19.23 37.51 -7.13
CA ARG A 864 18.49 36.28 -6.79
C ARG A 864 18.45 36.06 -5.28
N ASP A 865 19.60 36.14 -4.64
CA ASP A 865 19.74 35.97 -3.17
C ASP A 865 18.93 37.01 -2.39
N GLU A 866 18.94 38.25 -2.88
CA GLU A 866 18.17 39.35 -2.32
C GLU A 866 16.67 39.08 -2.42
N LEU A 867 16.17 38.60 -3.58
CA LEU A 867 14.76 38.24 -3.74
C LEU A 867 14.36 37.13 -2.76
N TYR A 868 15.16 36.08 -2.62
CA TYR A 868 14.86 34.98 -1.69
C TYR A 868 14.82 35.47 -0.23
N CYS A 869 15.77 36.31 0.17
CA CYS A 869 15.76 36.93 1.50
C CYS A 869 14.52 37.81 1.73
N GLN A 870 14.11 38.58 0.72
CA GLN A 870 12.92 39.42 0.76
C GLN A 870 11.62 38.61 0.89
N LEU A 871 11.51 37.48 0.18
CA LEU A 871 10.34 36.60 0.26
C LEU A 871 10.28 35.87 1.61
N MET A 872 11.40 35.29 2.08
CA MET A 872 11.46 34.65 3.40
C MET A 872 11.15 35.65 4.53
N LYS A 873 11.64 36.89 4.43
CA LYS A 873 11.27 37.98 5.33
C LYS A 873 9.76 38.22 5.36
N GLN A 874 9.11 38.25 4.19
CA GLN A 874 7.68 38.55 4.10
C GLN A 874 6.78 37.39 4.55
N LEU A 875 7.33 36.18 4.59
CA LEU A 875 6.66 34.98 5.14
C LEU A 875 6.86 34.84 6.66
N THR A 876 7.99 35.34 7.20
CA THR A 876 8.32 35.22 8.63
C THR A 876 7.42 36.10 9.51
N ASP A 877 6.64 35.50 10.41
CA ASP A 877 5.68 36.16 11.32
C ASP A 877 4.63 37.05 10.63
N ASN A 878 4.22 36.70 9.40
CA ASN A 878 3.16 37.41 8.70
C ASN A 878 1.79 37.12 9.35
N LYS A 879 1.09 38.18 9.77
CA LYS A 879 -0.24 38.06 10.40
C LYS A 879 -1.40 38.06 9.39
N SER A 880 -1.12 38.39 8.13
CA SER A 880 -2.11 38.49 7.06
C SER A 880 -2.08 37.23 6.20
N ARG A 881 -3.07 36.35 6.37
CA ARG A 881 -3.20 35.10 5.61
C ARG A 881 -3.17 35.34 4.09
N LEU A 882 -3.85 36.39 3.61
CA LEU A 882 -3.89 36.72 2.18
C LEU A 882 -2.54 37.21 1.64
N SER A 883 -1.76 37.92 2.46
CA SER A 883 -0.40 38.32 2.10
C SER A 883 0.54 37.11 2.09
N GLU A 884 0.37 36.19 3.04
CA GLU A 884 1.18 34.99 3.16
C GLU A 884 0.96 34.05 1.97
N GLU A 885 -0.30 33.74 1.62
CA GLU A 885 -0.67 32.93 0.45
C GLU A 885 -0.03 33.48 -0.84
N ARG A 886 -0.15 34.79 -1.08
CA ARG A 886 0.45 35.44 -2.26
C ARG A 886 1.97 35.47 -2.23
N CYS A 887 2.58 35.54 -1.05
CA CYS A 887 4.03 35.50 -0.94
C CYS A 887 4.57 34.10 -1.22
N TRP A 888 3.83 33.06 -0.82
CA TRP A 888 4.12 31.69 -1.18
C TRP A 888 4.01 31.43 -2.69
N GLU A 889 3.02 32.02 -3.37
CA GLU A 889 2.94 31.99 -4.84
C GLU A 889 4.21 32.56 -5.48
N LEU A 890 4.73 33.67 -4.97
CA LEU A 890 5.99 34.26 -5.45
C LEU A 890 7.21 33.38 -5.14
N MET A 891 7.25 32.73 -3.97
CA MET A 891 8.31 31.78 -3.61
C MET A 891 8.33 30.56 -4.54
N TRP A 892 7.15 30.05 -4.88
CA TRP A 892 6.99 28.96 -5.83
C TRP A 892 7.46 29.35 -7.24
N LEU A 893 7.10 30.56 -7.70
CA LEU A 893 7.58 31.09 -8.97
C LEU A 893 9.10 31.29 -8.98
N ALA A 894 9.68 31.85 -7.91
CA ALA A 894 11.12 32.08 -7.79
C ALA A 894 11.92 30.76 -7.91
N THR A 895 11.51 29.74 -7.15
CA THR A 895 12.16 28.41 -7.14
C THR A 895 12.02 27.67 -8.47
N GLY A 896 10.96 27.94 -9.24
CA GLY A 896 10.79 27.43 -10.60
C GLY A 896 11.62 28.14 -11.68
N LEU A 897 12.03 29.38 -11.45
CA LEU A 897 12.72 30.22 -12.45
C LEU A 897 14.25 30.19 -12.33
N PHE A 898 14.81 30.21 -11.11
CA PHE A 898 16.26 30.25 -10.89
C PHE A 898 16.65 29.82 -9.47
N THR A 899 17.89 29.36 -9.28
CA THR A 899 18.45 28.98 -7.97
C THR A 899 19.16 30.15 -7.29
N CYS A 900 19.18 30.17 -5.95
CA CYS A 900 20.04 31.06 -5.14
C CYS A 900 21.47 30.53 -5.01
N SER A 901 22.36 31.35 -4.43
CA SER A 901 23.71 30.94 -4.06
C SER A 901 23.71 29.83 -3.00
N SER A 902 24.82 29.12 -2.87
CA SER A 902 24.99 28.10 -1.82
C SER A 902 24.77 28.66 -0.41
N THR A 903 25.15 29.92 -0.18
CA THR A 903 24.99 30.58 1.13
C THR A 903 23.53 30.81 1.52
N VAL A 904 22.64 31.12 0.57
CA VAL A 904 21.20 31.30 0.85
C VAL A 904 20.44 29.98 0.69
N LEU A 905 20.97 29.02 -0.07
CA LEU A 905 20.32 27.75 -0.35
C LEU A 905 20.11 26.88 0.89
N ASP A 906 21.05 26.91 1.83
CA ASP A 906 20.93 26.13 3.07
C ASP A 906 19.84 26.73 3.98
N GLU A 907 19.83 28.06 4.14
CA GLU A 907 18.75 28.78 4.87
C GLU A 907 17.39 28.57 4.19
N LEU A 908 17.32 28.66 2.86
CA LEU A 908 16.09 28.44 2.10
C LEU A 908 15.54 27.03 2.31
N ARG A 909 16.41 26.00 2.37
CA ARG A 909 15.96 24.62 2.66
C ARG A 909 15.39 24.50 4.06
N LEU A 910 16.10 25.00 5.06
CA LEU A 910 15.64 25.00 6.44
C LEU A 910 14.34 25.80 6.60
N PHE A 911 14.19 26.91 5.87
CA PHE A 911 12.98 27.73 5.85
C PHE A 911 11.80 26.97 5.25
N LEU A 912 11.96 26.37 4.07
CA LEU A 912 10.92 25.60 3.38
C LEU A 912 10.53 24.32 4.14
N ASP A 913 11.48 23.67 4.81
CA ASP A 913 11.22 22.46 5.60
C ASP A 913 10.44 22.77 6.89
N SER A 914 10.59 23.99 7.44
CA SER A 914 9.95 24.41 8.70
C SER A 914 8.68 25.24 8.54
N HIS A 915 8.39 25.76 7.34
CA HIS A 915 7.19 26.54 7.06
C HIS A 915 6.27 25.82 6.06
N GLN A 916 5.07 25.45 6.51
CA GLN A 916 4.03 24.88 5.64
C GLN A 916 3.23 26.01 4.97
N HIS A 917 2.87 25.84 3.70
CA HIS A 917 1.92 26.72 3.01
C HIS A 917 0.54 26.68 3.74
N PRO A 918 -0.09 27.82 4.03
CA PRO A 918 -1.37 27.90 4.75
C PRO A 918 -2.60 27.42 3.96
#